data_AF-A0A1E5WFY5-F1
#
_entry.id   AF-A0A1E5WFY5-F1
#
_cell.length_a   1.000
_cell.length_b   1.000
_cell.length_c   1.000
_cell.angle_alpha   90.00
_cell.angle_beta   90.00
_cell.angle_gamma   90.00
#
_symmetry.space_group_name_H-M   'P 1'
#
loop_
_entity.id
_entity.type
_entity.pdbx_description
1 polymer ?
#
loop_
_entity_poly.entity_id
_entity_poly.type
_entity_poly.pdbx_seq_one_letter_code
_entity_poly.pdbx_strand_id
1 'polypeptide(L)'
;MDEAKPTAPKAPVEVTLRKFELSDVDAMMAWASDPQVAAVCRWDPYESTEPLLAFIRDVVLPHQWFRAICLDGHPVGAVSVSPTGDPCRAELGYVMARAHWGKGVATAAVKRTVATVFGEVEGLERVEALVDVANPASQRVLEKSGFTREAVLRKYGFNKGVVRDMVMFSFINTDPVPDAATPIRRFLHLLIDDHHRAHTLRKIDTTPFFAALFPLGRGVEKIVGIKEHRDTIMCDTRTTAVRTGPDLRQGGSPALEEACTAWKEQQYVADYGLWFGFSDKDRGGFGLCATDVVDGARPVQRHLWPDVDGLDDHADEWYPGPDYLSYLGGGRFCVTRFLTSTRDFLHIAFMTALEATLAAGSEEMHMVRKASSLRPRNAARVRRLRSEPIVPPALAAMAEVTLRRFELTDVDAMMAWASDPQVAAFCRWEPYESREPLLAYLRDTVLPHPWFRAVCAPGSGAVVGAVSVAPTAERCRGELGYVLARAHWGKGVATAAVRRALRDVFALVEGLRRVEALVDVDNPASQRVAEKAGFRREGVLRRHYWHKGRARDMVMYSFLGSDPLPEDKAPLVTELTIGGCSEMNQEEAPAQPGSVSADADAVTLRPFDLADVDAMMAWASDPVVTAFMTWEPYTSREALLAFLRDAVLPHPWFRAVCLGGGGGDESCSRPVGSVSVTPTADRCRAELGVVLARAHWGKGVATAALKRTVAAVFGDLEGVERVEALVDVDNAASQRVLEKAGFQREAVLRSYCVVKGRLRDMVIYSFISTDPLVD
;
A
#
# COMPACT_ATOMS: atom_id res chain seq x y z
N MET A 1 40.24 -2.70 -35.89
CA MET A 1 39.05 -3.02 -35.07
C MET A 1 39.27 -2.29 -33.76
N ASP A 2 38.85 -1.02 -33.70
CA ASP A 2 39.08 -0.15 -32.54
C ASP A 2 38.00 -0.44 -31.49
N GLU A 3 38.40 -1.04 -30.37
CA GLU A 3 37.55 -1.16 -29.19
C GLU A 3 37.35 0.22 -28.56
N ALA A 4 36.12 0.72 -28.63
CA ALA A 4 35.73 1.97 -28.01
C ALA A 4 35.84 1.85 -26.48
N LYS A 5 36.75 2.62 -25.89
CA LYS A 5 36.87 2.79 -24.43
C LYS A 5 35.53 3.22 -23.82
N PRO A 6 35.10 2.65 -22.67
CA PRO A 6 33.92 3.10 -21.97
C PRO A 6 34.13 4.55 -21.49
N THR A 7 33.27 5.45 -21.98
CA THR A 7 33.25 6.86 -21.57
C THR A 7 32.90 6.98 -20.09
N ALA A 8 33.72 7.72 -19.34
CA ALA A 8 33.45 8.04 -17.94
C ALA A 8 32.04 8.64 -17.74
N PRO A 9 31.37 8.39 -16.60
CA PRO A 9 30.06 8.97 -16.32
C PRO A 9 30.14 10.50 -16.34
N LYS A 10 29.33 11.13 -17.21
CA LYS A 10 29.19 12.59 -17.27
C LYS A 10 28.74 13.10 -15.90
N ALA A 11 29.38 14.16 -15.41
CA ALA A 11 28.97 14.85 -14.19
C ALA A 11 27.48 15.22 -14.26
N PRO A 12 26.73 15.11 -13.13
CA PRO A 12 25.30 15.42 -13.12
C PRO A 12 25.08 16.88 -13.47
N VAL A 13 24.18 17.15 -14.43
CA VAL A 13 23.80 18.49 -14.82
C VAL A 13 23.03 19.15 -13.69
N GLU A 14 23.54 20.26 -13.17
CA GLU A 14 22.89 21.02 -12.11
C GLU A 14 21.87 21.99 -12.70
N VAL A 15 20.61 21.81 -12.33
CA VAL A 15 19.49 22.68 -12.73
C VAL A 15 18.82 23.25 -11.49
N THR A 16 18.34 24.49 -11.60
CA THR A 16 17.48 25.14 -10.62
C THR A 16 16.09 25.39 -11.22
N LEU A 17 15.07 25.40 -10.35
CA LEU A 17 13.70 25.73 -10.72
C LEU A 17 13.29 26.99 -9.95
N ARG A 18 12.83 28.01 -10.65
CA ARG A 18 12.32 29.25 -10.03
C ARG A 18 11.06 29.74 -10.74
N LYS A 19 10.31 30.63 -10.10
CA LYS A 19 9.21 31.32 -10.78
C LYS A 19 9.76 32.17 -11.94
N PHE A 20 8.94 32.33 -12.97
CA PHE A 20 9.21 33.26 -14.06
C PHE A 20 9.07 34.70 -13.58
N GLU A 21 9.79 35.58 -14.25
CA GLU A 21 9.67 37.04 -14.18
C GLU A 21 9.32 37.57 -15.58
N LEU A 22 8.73 38.77 -15.67
CA LEU A 22 8.41 39.37 -16.98
C LEU A 22 9.67 39.62 -17.83
N SER A 23 10.81 39.87 -17.17
CA SER A 23 12.13 40.01 -17.79
C SER A 23 12.62 38.74 -18.49
N ASP A 24 12.07 37.56 -18.17
CA ASP A 24 12.46 36.29 -18.78
C ASP A 24 11.90 36.11 -20.20
N VAL A 25 11.10 37.06 -20.73
CA VAL A 25 10.50 36.97 -22.07
C VAL A 25 11.54 36.70 -23.15
N ASP A 26 12.68 37.39 -23.11
CA ASP A 26 13.72 37.27 -24.14
C ASP A 26 14.36 35.87 -24.11
N ALA A 27 14.53 35.30 -22.91
CA ALA A 27 14.98 33.93 -22.76
C ALA A 27 13.92 32.96 -23.27
N MET A 28 12.64 33.17 -22.95
CA MET A 28 11.54 32.33 -23.39
C MET A 28 11.34 32.34 -24.90
N MET A 29 11.60 33.47 -25.56
CA MET A 29 11.58 33.57 -27.02
C MET A 29 12.51 32.56 -27.70
N ALA A 30 13.64 32.20 -27.07
CA ALA A 30 14.61 31.26 -27.63
C ALA A 30 14.04 29.86 -27.92
N TRP A 31 12.95 29.46 -27.25
CA TRP A 31 12.25 28.21 -27.53
C TRP A 31 10.80 28.41 -27.97
N ALA A 32 10.15 29.52 -27.60
CA ALA A 32 8.78 29.81 -28.00
C ALA A 32 8.67 30.10 -29.52
N SER A 33 9.71 30.70 -30.13
CA SER A 33 9.77 31.03 -31.55
C SER A 33 10.41 29.95 -32.43
N ASP A 34 11.06 28.93 -31.85
CA ASP A 34 11.74 27.87 -32.62
C ASP A 34 10.69 26.91 -33.23
N PRO A 35 10.57 26.81 -34.57
CA PRO A 35 9.60 25.94 -35.20
C PRO A 35 9.78 24.46 -34.87
N GLN A 36 11.00 24.01 -34.56
CA GLN A 36 11.25 22.61 -34.18
C GLN A 36 10.81 22.32 -32.76
N VAL A 37 10.89 23.30 -31.86
CA VAL A 37 10.31 23.19 -30.52
C VAL A 37 8.78 23.21 -30.64
N ALA A 38 8.23 24.20 -31.35
CA ALA A 38 6.79 24.37 -31.51
C ALA A 38 6.10 23.19 -32.23
N ALA A 39 6.83 22.41 -33.04
CA ALA A 39 6.30 21.25 -33.76
C ALA A 39 5.70 20.16 -32.85
N VAL A 40 6.20 20.04 -31.61
CA VAL A 40 5.72 19.07 -30.61
C VAL A 40 4.94 19.73 -29.47
N CYS A 41 4.72 21.04 -29.56
CA CYS A 41 3.97 21.82 -28.58
C CYS A 41 2.55 22.13 -29.07
N ARG A 42 1.71 22.69 -28.18
CA ARG A 42 0.34 23.12 -28.52
C ARG A 42 0.26 24.52 -29.13
N TRP A 43 1.34 25.29 -29.10
CA TRP A 43 1.42 26.64 -29.67
C TRP A 43 2.13 26.64 -31.02
N ASP A 44 1.81 27.65 -31.83
CA ASP A 44 2.57 27.99 -33.03
C ASP A 44 3.72 28.93 -32.71
N PRO A 45 4.82 28.91 -33.50
CA PRO A 45 6.00 29.72 -33.25
C PRO A 45 5.64 31.19 -33.01
N TYR A 46 6.07 31.73 -31.87
CA TYR A 46 5.85 33.13 -31.56
C TYR A 46 6.69 34.02 -32.49
N GLU A 47 6.05 35.00 -33.12
CA GLU A 47 6.73 35.93 -34.04
C GLU A 47 7.32 37.16 -33.31
N SER A 48 6.82 37.48 -32.11
CA SER A 48 7.25 38.63 -31.33
C SER A 48 7.10 38.40 -29.82
N THR A 49 7.78 39.25 -29.03
CA THR A 49 7.77 39.21 -27.57
C THR A 49 6.44 39.67 -26.97
N GLU A 50 5.68 40.54 -27.63
CA GLU A 50 4.42 41.12 -27.13
C GLU A 50 3.38 40.05 -26.73
N PRO A 51 2.98 39.10 -27.60
CA PRO A 51 2.06 38.02 -27.23
C PRO A 51 2.66 37.07 -26.19
N LEU A 52 3.98 36.90 -26.16
CA LEU A 52 4.65 36.06 -25.18
C LEU A 52 4.67 36.71 -23.79
N LEU A 53 4.85 38.03 -23.72
CA LEU A 53 4.73 38.82 -22.50
C LEU A 53 3.33 38.72 -21.91
N ALA A 54 2.29 38.81 -22.76
CA ALA A 54 0.92 38.60 -22.34
C ALA A 54 0.73 37.17 -21.78
N PHE A 55 1.27 36.15 -22.46
CA PHE A 55 1.24 34.78 -21.96
C PHE A 55 1.94 34.62 -20.60
N ILE A 56 3.13 35.22 -20.42
CA ILE A 56 3.83 35.17 -19.13
C ILE A 56 2.99 35.84 -18.05
N ARG A 57 2.49 37.06 -18.31
CA ARG A 57 1.71 37.84 -17.34
C ARG A 57 0.39 37.18 -16.95
N ASP A 58 -0.35 36.69 -17.95
CA ASP A 58 -1.76 36.31 -17.78
C ASP A 58 -1.93 34.81 -17.54
N VAL A 59 -0.93 33.98 -17.91
CA VAL A 59 -0.98 32.52 -17.75
C VAL A 59 0.13 32.00 -16.85
N VAL A 60 1.39 32.36 -17.08
CA VAL A 60 2.52 31.76 -16.35
C VAL A 60 2.62 32.25 -14.91
N LEU A 61 2.55 33.56 -14.68
CA LEU A 61 2.68 34.15 -13.34
C LEU A 61 1.52 33.77 -12.39
N PRO A 62 0.25 33.72 -12.84
CA PRO A 62 -0.85 33.27 -11.99
C PRO A 62 -0.86 31.76 -11.74
N HIS A 63 -0.18 30.97 -12.57
CA HIS A 63 -0.16 29.52 -12.46
C HIS A 63 0.59 29.05 -11.21
N GLN A 64 -0.06 28.23 -10.38
CA GLN A 64 0.45 27.81 -9.07
C GLN A 64 1.84 27.14 -9.16
N TRP A 65 1.98 26.21 -10.11
CA TRP A 65 3.21 25.42 -10.29
C TRP A 65 3.75 25.52 -11.72
N PHE A 66 4.15 26.72 -12.14
CA PHE A 66 4.91 26.94 -13.38
C PHE A 66 6.30 27.50 -13.04
N ARG A 67 7.37 26.90 -13.56
CA ARG A 67 8.75 27.23 -13.20
C ARG A 67 9.65 27.32 -14.43
N ALA A 68 10.56 28.29 -14.42
CA ALA A 68 11.67 28.36 -15.34
C ALA A 68 12.69 27.27 -14.97
N ILE A 69 13.15 26.53 -15.97
CA ILE A 69 14.28 25.61 -15.85
C ILE A 69 15.54 26.44 -16.12
N CYS A 70 16.37 26.60 -15.09
CA CYS A 70 17.55 27.45 -15.17
C CYS A 70 18.85 26.65 -15.17
N LEU A 71 19.78 27.06 -16.03
CA LEU A 71 21.20 26.69 -15.98
C LEU A 71 21.99 27.96 -15.64
N ASP A 72 22.81 27.90 -14.59
CA ASP A 72 23.59 29.05 -14.11
C ASP A 72 22.74 30.33 -13.93
N GLY A 73 21.50 30.16 -13.43
CA GLY A 73 20.53 31.25 -13.22
C GLY A 73 19.76 31.71 -14.46
N HIS A 74 20.13 31.24 -15.66
CA HIS A 74 19.51 31.66 -16.92
C HIS A 74 18.41 30.66 -17.35
N PRO A 75 17.18 31.11 -17.67
CA PRO A 75 16.14 30.24 -18.19
C PRO A 75 16.51 29.61 -19.53
N VAL A 76 16.39 28.29 -19.61
CA VAL A 76 16.67 27.49 -20.82
C VAL A 76 15.48 26.60 -21.22
N GLY A 77 14.39 26.68 -20.46
CA GLY A 77 13.16 25.93 -20.66
C GLY A 77 12.15 26.23 -19.57
N ALA A 78 11.06 25.49 -19.58
CA ALA A 78 9.98 25.61 -18.60
C ALA A 78 9.47 24.24 -18.19
N VAL A 79 8.97 24.15 -16.96
CA VAL A 79 8.23 23.00 -16.43
C VAL A 79 6.98 23.50 -15.71
N SER A 80 5.88 22.79 -15.88
CA SER A 80 4.61 23.07 -15.22
C SER A 80 3.98 21.80 -14.67
N VAL A 81 3.30 21.91 -13.54
CA VAL A 81 2.45 20.86 -12.98
C VAL A 81 1.07 21.47 -12.77
N SER A 82 0.12 21.06 -13.61
CA SER A 82 -1.22 21.65 -13.66
C SER A 82 -2.23 20.66 -13.06
N PRO A 83 -3.08 21.08 -12.11
CA PRO A 83 -4.10 20.19 -11.57
C PRO A 83 -5.04 19.71 -12.68
N THR A 84 -5.51 18.47 -12.55
CA THR A 84 -6.54 17.91 -13.44
C THR A 84 -7.94 18.08 -12.81
N GLY A 85 -8.96 17.46 -13.41
CA GLY A 85 -10.31 17.43 -12.83
C GLY A 85 -10.40 16.68 -11.50
N ASP A 86 -9.41 15.83 -11.17
CA ASP A 86 -9.34 15.14 -9.89
C ASP A 86 -8.28 15.77 -8.98
N PRO A 87 -8.60 16.09 -7.71
CA PRO A 87 -7.67 16.74 -6.79
C PRO A 87 -6.41 15.90 -6.50
N CYS A 88 -6.44 14.57 -6.68
CA CYS A 88 -5.29 13.72 -6.42
C CYS A 88 -4.27 13.69 -7.57
N ARG A 89 -4.55 14.36 -8.69
CA ARG A 89 -3.81 14.20 -9.95
C ARG A 89 -3.45 15.53 -10.63
N ALA A 90 -2.22 15.61 -11.13
CA ALA A 90 -1.74 16.73 -11.93
C ALA A 90 -1.01 16.28 -13.20
N GLU A 91 -1.10 17.08 -14.26
CA GLU A 91 -0.39 16.89 -15.52
C GLU A 91 0.94 17.67 -15.52
N LEU A 92 2.04 16.97 -15.81
CA LEU A 92 3.38 17.51 -16.00
C LEU A 92 3.58 17.89 -17.47
N GLY A 93 3.88 19.17 -17.70
CA GLY A 93 4.38 19.68 -18.97
C GLY A 93 5.81 20.19 -18.83
N TYR A 94 6.63 20.02 -19.86
CA TYR A 94 7.92 20.69 -19.95
C TYR A 94 8.32 20.97 -21.38
N VAL A 95 9.13 22.01 -21.55
CA VAL A 95 9.72 22.41 -22.83
C VAL A 95 11.15 22.86 -22.61
N MET A 96 12.02 22.60 -23.59
CA MET A 96 13.42 22.98 -23.57
C MET A 96 13.80 23.69 -24.85
N ALA A 97 14.60 24.75 -24.75
CA ALA A 97 15.28 25.30 -25.91
C ALA A 97 16.13 24.23 -26.60
N ARG A 98 16.11 24.24 -27.94
CA ARG A 98 16.75 23.21 -28.78
C ARG A 98 18.24 23.05 -28.48
N ALA A 99 18.93 24.15 -28.16
CA ALA A 99 20.34 24.14 -27.76
C ALA A 99 20.63 23.25 -26.53
N HIS A 100 19.62 22.86 -25.75
CA HIS A 100 19.75 22.06 -24.53
C HIS A 100 19.21 20.62 -24.67
N TRP A 101 18.75 20.23 -25.86
CA TRP A 101 18.29 18.87 -26.11
C TRP A 101 19.44 17.86 -26.04
N GLY A 102 19.13 16.64 -25.56
CA GLY A 102 20.12 15.56 -25.45
C GLY A 102 21.20 15.77 -24.38
N LYS A 103 21.18 16.89 -23.65
CA LYS A 103 22.16 17.22 -22.60
C LYS A 103 21.78 16.75 -21.20
N GLY A 104 20.61 16.14 -21.03
CA GLY A 104 20.12 15.67 -19.72
C GLY A 104 19.44 16.73 -18.85
N VAL A 105 19.33 17.98 -19.34
CA VAL A 105 18.72 19.11 -18.61
C VAL A 105 17.26 18.84 -18.26
N ALA A 106 16.46 18.37 -19.23
CA ALA A 106 15.06 18.03 -19.01
C ALA A 106 14.90 16.92 -17.95
N THR A 107 15.73 15.86 -18.00
CA THR A 107 15.72 14.79 -17.01
C THR A 107 16.04 15.31 -15.61
N ALA A 108 17.04 16.19 -15.49
CA ALA A 108 17.39 16.81 -14.20
C ALA A 108 16.24 17.69 -13.67
N ALA A 109 15.57 18.43 -14.56
CA ALA A 109 14.44 19.29 -14.20
C ALA A 109 13.24 18.48 -13.73
N VAL A 110 12.84 17.44 -14.48
CA VAL A 110 11.71 16.57 -14.14
C VAL A 110 11.95 15.84 -12.81
N LYS A 111 13.16 15.30 -12.58
CA LYS A 111 13.52 14.68 -11.30
C LYS A 111 13.39 15.64 -10.12
N ARG A 112 13.83 16.89 -10.29
CA ARG A 112 13.69 17.92 -9.27
C ARG A 112 12.22 18.29 -9.04
N THR A 113 11.42 18.37 -10.11
CA THR A 113 9.97 18.62 -10.03
C THR A 113 9.27 17.56 -9.17
N VAL A 114 9.43 16.27 -9.50
CA VAL A 114 8.75 15.20 -8.74
C VAL A 114 9.28 15.05 -7.31
N ALA A 115 10.52 15.48 -7.04
CA ALA A 115 11.08 15.47 -5.69
C ALA A 115 10.48 16.54 -4.75
N THR A 116 9.88 17.60 -5.27
CA THR A 116 9.33 18.69 -4.45
C THR A 116 7.81 18.82 -4.55
N VAL A 117 7.22 18.56 -5.72
CA VAL A 117 5.81 18.92 -5.99
C VAL A 117 4.81 18.21 -5.07
N PHE A 118 5.05 16.96 -4.68
CA PHE A 118 4.18 16.23 -3.74
C PHE A 118 4.18 16.83 -2.31
N GLY A 119 5.22 17.58 -1.94
CA GLY A 119 5.26 18.32 -0.67
C GLY A 119 4.71 19.74 -0.77
N GLU A 120 4.56 20.28 -1.98
CA GLU A 120 4.09 21.64 -2.23
C GLU A 120 2.61 21.72 -2.62
N VAL A 121 2.07 20.66 -3.24
CA VAL A 121 0.68 20.59 -3.69
C VAL A 121 -0.09 19.64 -2.78
N GLU A 122 -1.00 20.20 -1.98
CA GLU A 122 -1.83 19.43 -1.05
C GLU A 122 -2.73 18.42 -1.77
N GLY A 123 -2.79 17.20 -1.25
CA GLY A 123 -3.63 16.12 -1.78
C GLY A 123 -3.12 15.47 -3.07
N LEU A 124 -1.99 15.91 -3.63
CA LEU A 124 -1.43 15.34 -4.84
C LEU A 124 -0.85 13.94 -4.59
N GLU A 125 -1.38 12.94 -5.28
CA GLU A 125 -0.96 11.53 -5.18
C GLU A 125 -0.25 11.06 -6.45
N ARG A 126 -0.61 11.64 -7.60
CA ARG A 126 -0.16 11.24 -8.94
C ARG A 126 0.21 12.44 -9.80
N VAL A 127 1.39 12.39 -10.41
CA VAL A 127 1.77 13.25 -11.54
C VAL A 127 1.77 12.41 -12.80
N GLU A 128 1.09 12.88 -13.84
CA GLU A 128 1.05 12.20 -15.15
C GLU A 128 1.62 13.07 -16.26
N ALA A 129 2.07 12.44 -17.34
CA ALA A 129 2.53 13.15 -18.52
C ALA A 129 2.04 12.43 -19.77
N LEU A 130 1.47 13.21 -20.69
CA LEU A 130 1.01 12.75 -21.99
C LEU A 130 2.03 13.13 -23.05
N VAL A 131 2.58 12.13 -23.73
CA VAL A 131 3.62 12.34 -24.74
C VAL A 131 3.18 11.75 -26.07
N ASP A 132 3.25 12.55 -27.13
CA ASP A 132 3.03 12.04 -28.49
C ASP A 132 3.93 10.82 -28.78
N VAL A 133 3.36 9.76 -29.36
CA VAL A 133 4.11 8.57 -29.78
C VAL A 133 5.28 8.93 -30.70
N ALA A 134 5.14 9.97 -31.52
CA ALA A 134 6.19 10.49 -32.40
C ALA A 134 7.30 11.28 -31.68
N ASN A 135 7.22 11.46 -30.35
CA ASN A 135 8.24 12.14 -29.55
C ASN A 135 8.99 11.18 -28.59
N PRO A 136 9.83 10.27 -29.12
CA PRO A 136 10.57 9.32 -28.30
C PRO A 136 11.64 9.99 -27.41
N ALA A 137 12.04 11.23 -27.71
CA ALA A 137 12.98 11.97 -26.88
C ALA A 137 12.37 12.33 -25.53
N SER A 138 11.13 12.81 -25.52
CA SER A 138 10.41 13.13 -24.28
C SER A 138 10.04 11.87 -23.49
N GLN A 139 9.65 10.79 -24.17
CA GLN A 139 9.40 9.49 -23.52
C GLN A 139 10.64 9.02 -22.72
N ARG A 140 11.84 9.08 -23.32
CA ARG A 140 13.09 8.74 -22.63
C ARG A 140 13.42 9.65 -21.44
N VAL A 141 12.98 10.91 -21.45
CA VAL A 141 13.18 11.82 -20.31
C VAL A 141 12.37 11.35 -19.12
N LEU A 142 11.11 10.99 -19.34
CA LEU A 142 10.21 10.49 -18.29
C LEU A 142 10.70 9.15 -17.73
N GLU A 143 11.06 8.19 -18.58
CA GLU A 143 11.62 6.90 -18.17
C GLU A 143 12.87 7.07 -17.29
N LYS A 144 13.82 7.92 -17.71
CA LYS A 144 15.03 8.21 -16.92
C LYS A 144 14.75 8.97 -15.63
N SER A 145 13.59 9.63 -15.54
CA SER A 145 13.14 10.34 -14.35
C SER A 145 12.33 9.46 -13.40
N GLY A 146 12.13 8.17 -13.74
CA GLY A 146 11.46 7.19 -12.89
C GLY A 146 9.96 7.08 -13.13
N PHE A 147 9.42 7.74 -14.16
CA PHE A 147 8.02 7.57 -14.52
C PHE A 147 7.75 6.18 -15.09
N THR A 148 6.62 5.62 -14.74
CA THR A 148 6.10 4.37 -15.29
C THR A 148 5.30 4.66 -16.56
N ARG A 149 5.62 3.98 -17.67
CA ARG A 149 4.80 3.98 -18.89
C ARG A 149 3.58 3.08 -18.67
N GLU A 150 2.40 3.67 -18.58
CA GLU A 150 1.16 2.92 -18.30
C GLU A 150 0.42 2.49 -19.57
N ALA A 151 0.39 3.33 -20.60
CA ALA A 151 -0.46 3.10 -21.77
C ALA A 151 0.06 3.72 -23.06
N VAL A 152 -0.39 3.18 -24.19
CA VAL A 152 -0.51 3.92 -25.46
C VAL A 152 -2.00 4.11 -25.72
N LEU A 153 -2.46 5.35 -25.66
CA LEU A 153 -3.85 5.73 -25.80
C LEU A 153 -4.11 6.14 -27.25
N ARG A 154 -4.93 5.36 -27.95
CA ARG A 154 -5.23 5.55 -29.38
C ARG A 154 -6.14 6.76 -29.57
N LYS A 155 -5.84 7.63 -30.53
CA LYS A 155 -6.63 8.84 -30.83
C LYS A 155 -6.97 9.68 -29.59
N TYR A 156 -6.00 9.87 -28.69
CA TYR A 156 -6.25 10.49 -27.39
C TYR A 156 -5.96 12.00 -27.36
N GLY A 157 -4.91 12.45 -28.03
CA GLY A 157 -4.51 13.85 -28.03
C GLY A 157 -5.00 14.58 -29.26
N PHE A 158 -5.44 15.82 -29.13
CA PHE A 158 -5.64 16.72 -30.26
C PHE A 158 -4.59 17.82 -30.23
N ASN A 159 -3.77 17.90 -31.29
CA ASN A 159 -2.75 18.93 -31.39
C ASN A 159 -2.71 19.51 -32.82
N LYS A 160 -2.91 20.83 -32.93
CA LYS A 160 -2.86 21.60 -34.19
C LYS A 160 -3.72 20.99 -35.31
N GLY A 161 -4.98 20.67 -35.00
CA GLY A 161 -5.91 20.10 -35.98
C GLY A 161 -5.74 18.59 -36.21
N VAL A 162 -4.78 17.94 -35.55
CA VAL A 162 -4.46 16.53 -35.78
C VAL A 162 -4.71 15.71 -34.52
N VAL A 163 -5.48 14.63 -34.67
CA VAL A 163 -5.66 13.62 -33.64
C VAL A 163 -4.43 12.71 -33.58
N ARG A 164 -3.91 12.47 -32.39
CA ARG A 164 -2.66 11.74 -32.16
C ARG A 164 -2.79 10.68 -31.09
N ASP A 165 -2.00 9.63 -31.26
CA ASP A 165 -1.79 8.62 -30.23
C ASP A 165 -0.83 9.16 -29.17
N MET A 166 -1.17 8.94 -27.90
CA MET A 166 -0.43 9.48 -26.76
C MET A 166 0.05 8.36 -25.87
N VAL A 167 1.31 8.42 -25.45
CA VAL A 167 1.86 7.57 -24.40
C VAL A 167 1.59 8.24 -23.06
N MET A 168 0.92 7.52 -22.15
CA MET A 168 0.67 7.98 -20.78
C MET A 168 1.76 7.47 -19.85
N PHE A 169 2.37 8.41 -19.14
CA PHE A 169 3.32 8.15 -18.07
C PHE A 169 2.77 8.60 -16.74
N SER A 170 3.14 7.92 -15.66
CA SER A 170 2.79 8.27 -14.29
C SER A 170 3.98 8.24 -13.35
N PHE A 171 3.92 9.09 -12.34
CA PHE A 171 4.77 9.04 -11.16
C PHE A 171 3.84 9.22 -9.96
N ILE A 172 3.76 8.21 -9.08
CA ILE A 172 2.98 8.31 -7.85
C ILE A 172 3.90 8.71 -6.69
N ASN A 173 3.37 9.33 -5.64
CA ASN A 173 4.16 9.83 -4.51
C ASN A 173 5.01 8.77 -3.76
N THR A 174 4.75 7.48 -4.00
CA THR A 174 5.52 6.35 -3.45
C THR A 174 6.55 5.79 -4.42
N ASP A 175 6.61 6.27 -5.66
CA ASP A 175 7.63 5.87 -6.64
C ASP A 175 8.99 6.50 -6.24
N PRO A 176 10.11 5.76 -6.33
CA PRO A 176 11.42 6.28 -5.98
C PRO A 176 11.95 7.23 -7.07
N VAL A 177 12.46 8.41 -6.67
CA VAL A 177 13.12 9.33 -7.61
C VAL A 177 14.53 8.82 -7.96
N PRO A 178 14.85 8.49 -9.22
CA PRO A 178 16.16 7.96 -9.59
C PRO A 178 17.26 9.01 -9.44
N ASP A 179 18.45 8.62 -8.95
CA ASP A 179 19.62 9.48 -8.74
C ASP A 179 19.40 10.69 -7.82
N ALA A 180 18.27 10.76 -7.12
CA ALA A 180 18.22 11.52 -5.87
C ALA A 180 19.22 10.83 -4.95
N ALA A 181 20.45 11.35 -4.91
CA ALA A 181 21.38 11.00 -3.87
C ALA A 181 20.60 11.18 -2.57
N THR A 182 20.27 10.07 -1.89
CA THR A 182 19.90 10.12 -0.49
C THR A 182 20.91 11.09 0.13
N PRO A 183 20.51 12.14 0.87
CA PRO A 183 21.41 13.19 1.36
C PRO A 183 22.71 12.61 1.97
N ILE A 184 22.61 11.41 2.53
CA ILE A 184 23.65 10.50 3.00
C ILE A 184 24.81 10.26 1.99
N ARG A 185 24.55 9.97 0.71
CA ARG A 185 25.58 9.55 -0.27
C ARG A 185 26.43 10.72 -0.77
N ARG A 186 25.86 11.93 -0.86
CA ARG A 186 26.59 13.16 -1.21
C ARG A 186 27.40 13.68 0.00
N PHE A 187 26.89 13.48 1.22
CA PHE A 187 27.57 13.79 2.47
C PHE A 187 28.78 12.87 2.74
N LEU A 188 28.66 11.57 2.46
CA LEU A 188 29.78 10.60 2.56
C LEU A 188 30.90 10.89 1.55
N HIS A 189 30.57 11.27 0.31
CA HIS A 189 31.58 11.66 -0.67
C HIS A 189 32.29 12.97 -0.30
N LEU A 190 31.58 13.97 0.23
CA LEU A 190 32.19 15.21 0.73
C LEU A 190 33.09 14.96 1.95
N LEU A 191 32.71 14.05 2.87
CA LEU A 191 33.56 13.64 4.00
C LEU A 191 34.83 12.92 3.55
N ILE A 192 34.78 12.15 2.46
CA ILE A 192 35.93 11.37 1.96
C ILE A 192 36.86 12.23 1.09
N ASP A 193 36.32 13.05 0.18
CA ASP A 193 37.14 13.87 -0.72
C ASP A 193 37.83 15.05 0.01
N ASP A 194 37.20 15.63 1.04
CA ASP A 194 37.80 16.74 1.81
C ASP A 194 38.87 16.22 2.80
N HIS A 195 38.73 14.99 3.31
CA HIS A 195 39.75 14.32 4.12
C HIS A 195 40.99 13.92 3.31
N HIS A 196 40.84 13.65 2.01
CA HIS A 196 41.95 13.30 1.11
C HIS A 196 42.72 14.52 0.58
N ARG A 197 42.17 15.75 0.62
CA ARG A 197 42.82 16.95 0.04
C ARG A 197 43.28 18.02 1.04
N ALA A 198 42.88 17.97 2.31
CA ALA A 198 43.31 18.95 3.30
C ALA A 198 43.74 18.31 4.62
N HIS A 199 45.05 18.21 4.86
CA HIS A 199 45.62 17.96 6.20
C HIS A 199 45.46 19.15 7.17
N THR A 200 44.42 19.97 7.00
CA THR A 200 44.12 21.14 7.85
C THR A 200 42.61 21.30 8.00
N LEU A 201 42.10 20.76 9.10
CA LEU A 201 40.69 20.81 9.54
C LEU A 201 40.20 22.26 9.68
N ARG A 202 39.28 22.70 8.81
CA ARG A 202 38.37 23.82 9.11
C ARG A 202 36.95 23.29 9.32
N LYS A 203 36.23 23.92 10.25
CA LYS A 203 34.87 23.61 10.72
C LYS A 203 33.91 23.23 9.59
N ILE A 204 33.27 22.08 9.72
CA ILE A 204 32.12 21.68 8.89
C ILE A 204 30.85 22.16 9.61
N ASP A 205 30.03 22.97 8.93
CA ASP A 205 28.74 23.44 9.41
C ASP A 205 27.66 22.36 9.15
N THR A 206 27.16 21.72 10.21
CA THR A 206 26.17 20.63 10.15
C THR A 206 24.72 21.12 10.25
N THR A 207 24.49 22.43 10.33
CA THR A 207 23.15 23.03 10.42
C THR A 207 22.21 22.62 9.26
N PRO A 208 22.66 22.47 7.99
CA PRO A 208 21.79 22.04 6.89
C PRO A 208 21.32 20.58 7.01
N PHE A 209 22.07 19.71 7.69
CA PHE A 209 21.73 18.30 7.87
C PHE A 209 20.50 18.12 8.77
N PHE A 210 20.42 18.87 9.88
CA PHE A 210 19.27 18.82 10.79
C PHE A 210 18.03 19.50 10.21
N ALA A 211 18.20 20.57 9.42
CA ALA A 211 17.09 21.22 8.72
C ALA A 211 16.43 20.31 7.65
N ALA A 212 17.18 19.38 7.04
CA ALA A 212 16.66 18.44 6.04
C ALA A 212 16.01 17.18 6.63
N LEU A 213 16.38 16.78 7.86
CA LEU A 213 15.80 15.64 8.57
C LEU A 213 14.52 16.01 9.34
N PHE A 214 14.32 17.30 9.67
CA PHE A 214 13.19 17.78 10.46
C PHE A 214 12.56 19.04 9.84
N PRO A 215 11.61 18.92 8.88
CA PRO A 215 11.03 20.08 8.18
C PRO A 215 9.99 20.87 8.99
N LEU A 216 9.60 20.42 10.19
CA LEU A 216 8.57 21.05 11.01
C LEU A 216 9.08 21.31 12.43
N GLY A 217 9.45 22.57 12.73
CA GLY A 217 9.58 23.05 14.12
C GLY A 217 10.86 23.85 14.41
N ARG A 218 10.68 25.07 14.93
CA ARG A 218 11.71 26.04 15.29
C ARG A 218 12.65 25.55 16.40
N GLY A 219 13.93 25.90 16.32
CA GLY A 219 14.84 25.95 17.48
C GLY A 219 16.05 25.03 17.41
N VAL A 220 16.97 25.26 16.47
CA VAL A 220 18.33 24.71 16.55
C VAL A 220 19.30 25.82 16.20
N GLU A 221 19.68 26.64 17.19
CA GLU A 221 20.82 27.55 17.06
C GLU A 221 22.02 26.99 17.82
N LYS A 222 23.15 26.92 17.08
CA LYS A 222 24.54 26.83 17.54
C LYS A 222 24.87 25.79 18.63
N ILE A 223 25.50 24.71 18.21
CA ILE A 223 26.53 24.05 19.02
C ILE A 223 27.79 23.90 18.16
N VAL A 224 28.81 24.70 18.49
CA VAL A 224 30.12 24.68 17.85
C VAL A 224 31.15 24.20 18.86
N GLY A 225 31.85 23.12 18.51
CA GLY A 225 33.24 22.89 18.93
C GLY A 225 33.46 21.68 19.83
N ILE A 226 34.15 20.67 19.31
CA ILE A 226 34.95 19.75 20.13
C ILE A 226 36.38 19.78 19.60
N LYS A 227 37.31 20.00 20.52
CA LYS A 227 38.77 20.07 20.33
C LYS A 227 39.33 18.65 20.27
N GLU A 228 40.36 18.45 19.44
CA GLU A 228 41.09 17.20 19.27
C GLU A 228 41.54 16.59 20.61
N HIS A 229 41.22 15.32 20.86
CA HIS A 229 42.09 14.40 21.61
C HIS A 229 41.82 12.95 21.15
N ARG A 230 42.90 12.26 20.78
CA ARG A 230 42.93 10.80 20.59
C ARG A 230 42.84 10.17 21.98
N ASP A 231 41.73 9.50 22.27
CA ASP A 231 41.59 8.29 23.12
C ASP A 231 40.10 7.96 23.32
N THR A 232 39.79 6.67 23.48
CA THR A 232 38.45 6.07 23.48
C THR A 232 37.51 6.69 24.53
N ILE A 233 36.34 7.16 24.08
CA ILE A 233 35.25 7.64 24.96
C ILE A 233 34.24 6.51 25.14
N MET A 234 33.89 6.18 26.39
CA MET A 234 32.77 5.27 26.69
C MET A 234 31.70 5.97 27.52
N CYS A 235 30.43 5.74 27.18
CA CYS A 235 29.28 6.40 27.79
C CYS A 235 28.34 5.37 28.42
N ASP A 236 28.05 5.51 29.72
CA ASP A 236 27.06 4.70 30.44
C ASP A 236 25.69 5.39 30.37
N THR A 237 24.74 4.73 29.72
CA THR A 237 23.39 5.28 29.46
C THR A 237 22.48 5.28 30.69
N ARG A 238 22.81 4.56 31.77
CA ARG A 238 21.96 4.53 32.98
C ARG A 238 22.30 5.69 33.91
N THR A 239 23.58 5.98 34.13
CA THR A 239 24.02 6.89 35.21
C THR A 239 24.36 8.31 34.77
N THR A 240 24.35 8.62 33.47
CA THR A 240 24.83 9.91 32.91
C THR A 240 26.31 10.18 33.15
N ALA A 241 27.08 9.19 33.62
CA ALA A 241 28.50 9.33 33.90
C ALA A 241 29.35 9.01 32.65
N VAL A 242 30.08 10.00 32.14
CA VAL A 242 31.18 9.78 31.19
C VAL A 242 32.42 9.41 32.00
N ARG A 243 32.97 8.22 31.79
CA ARG A 243 34.28 7.85 32.35
C ARG A 243 35.32 7.89 31.24
N THR A 244 36.25 8.83 31.38
CA THR A 244 37.52 8.79 30.65
C THR A 244 38.43 7.76 31.30
N GLY A 245 39.34 7.17 30.52
CA GLY A 245 40.32 6.19 31.01
C GLY A 245 41.17 6.71 32.19
N PRO A 246 41.91 5.80 32.87
CA PRO A 246 42.46 6.03 34.21
C PRO A 246 43.44 7.20 34.41
N ASP A 247 43.84 7.93 33.36
CA ASP A 247 44.80 9.05 33.47
C ASP A 247 44.20 10.46 33.37
N LEU A 248 42.88 10.63 33.27
CA LEU A 248 42.25 11.95 33.25
C LEU A 248 41.48 12.22 34.55
N ARG A 249 42.13 12.93 35.48
CA ARG A 249 41.51 13.40 36.73
C ARG A 249 40.41 14.44 36.47
N GLN A 250 39.25 14.18 37.07
CA GLN A 250 38.16 15.08 37.48
C GLN A 250 38.00 16.41 36.71
N GLY A 251 36.98 16.46 35.85
CA GLY A 251 36.46 17.68 35.24
C GLY A 251 35.47 17.37 34.12
N GLY A 252 34.26 16.92 34.47
CA GLY A 252 33.19 16.72 33.49
C GLY A 252 32.78 18.05 32.84
N SER A 253 32.71 18.09 31.51
CA SER A 253 32.24 19.25 30.75
C SER A 253 30.71 19.31 30.77
N PRO A 254 30.08 20.41 31.23
CA PRO A 254 28.62 20.54 31.30
C PRO A 254 27.90 20.30 29.97
N ALA A 255 28.55 20.64 28.84
CA ALA A 255 27.96 20.47 27.50
C ALA A 255 27.81 19.00 27.07
N LEU A 256 28.61 18.08 27.64
CA LEU A 256 28.54 16.65 27.32
C LEU A 256 27.51 15.91 28.19
N GLU A 257 27.33 16.37 29.44
CA GLU A 257 26.20 15.96 30.29
C GLU A 257 24.86 16.45 29.72
N GLU A 258 24.81 17.66 29.15
CA GLU A 258 23.62 18.23 28.50
C GLU A 258 23.24 17.44 27.24
N ALA A 259 24.21 17.03 26.42
CA ALA A 259 23.97 16.18 25.24
C ALA A 259 23.49 14.75 25.62
N CYS A 260 24.02 14.16 26.69
CA CYS A 260 23.55 12.86 27.18
C CYS A 260 22.14 12.95 27.81
N THR A 261 21.83 14.08 28.43
CA THR A 261 20.50 14.34 29.02
C THR A 261 19.45 14.53 27.93
N ALA A 262 19.77 15.26 26.84
CA ALA A 262 18.90 15.39 25.66
C ALA A 262 18.65 14.03 24.95
N TRP A 263 19.58 13.08 25.05
CA TRP A 263 19.42 11.72 24.51
C TRP A 263 18.52 10.82 25.37
N LYS A 264 18.46 11.05 26.69
CA LYS A 264 17.56 10.33 27.61
C LYS A 264 16.07 10.63 27.36
N GLU A 265 15.73 11.76 26.75
CA GLU A 265 14.34 12.08 26.41
C GLU A 265 13.81 11.28 25.20
N GLN A 266 14.65 10.52 24.50
CA GLN A 266 14.24 9.55 23.48
C GLN A 266 14.21 8.13 24.07
N GLN A 267 13.03 7.73 24.55
CA GLN A 267 12.73 6.57 25.41
C GLN A 267 13.17 5.16 24.98
N TYR A 268 13.87 4.94 23.86
CA TYR A 268 14.06 3.59 23.29
C TYR A 268 15.41 2.90 23.54
N VAL A 269 16.37 3.53 24.23
CA VAL A 269 17.74 2.97 24.37
C VAL A 269 18.14 2.66 25.83
N ALA A 270 17.30 2.99 26.82
CA ALA A 270 17.69 2.92 28.23
C ALA A 270 17.71 1.51 28.86
N ASP A 271 16.98 0.53 28.31
CA ASP A 271 16.68 -0.68 29.08
C ASP A 271 17.72 -1.81 28.98
N TYR A 272 18.48 -1.93 27.88
CA TYR A 272 19.26 -3.16 27.60
C TYR A 272 20.76 -3.14 27.93
N GLY A 273 21.29 -2.08 28.55
CA GLY A 273 22.64 -2.12 29.17
C GLY A 273 23.81 -2.53 28.26
N LEU A 274 23.75 -2.24 26.95
CA LEU A 274 24.80 -2.60 25.99
C LEU A 274 25.94 -1.58 25.97
N TRP A 275 27.18 -2.08 25.96
CA TRP A 275 28.37 -1.26 25.69
C TRP A 275 28.73 -1.31 24.19
N PHE A 276 28.98 -0.15 23.59
CA PHE A 276 29.57 -0.04 22.27
C PHE A 276 30.93 0.66 22.37
N GLY A 277 31.98 -0.05 21.99
CA GLY A 277 33.34 0.50 21.92
C GLY A 277 33.87 0.47 20.48
N PHE A 278 34.46 1.57 20.04
CA PHE A 278 35.25 1.63 18.81
C PHE A 278 36.72 1.50 19.18
N SER A 279 37.42 0.52 18.61
CA SER A 279 38.87 0.35 18.76
C SER A 279 39.51 0.48 17.40
N ASP A 280 40.43 1.43 17.25
CA ASP A 280 41.37 1.44 16.14
C ASP A 280 42.41 0.34 16.37
N LYS A 281 42.56 -0.57 15.42
CA LYS A 281 43.71 -1.48 15.37
C LYS A 281 44.39 -1.27 14.04
N ASP A 282 45.71 -1.08 14.10
CA ASP A 282 46.68 -0.65 13.08
C ASP A 282 46.71 -1.36 11.70
N ARG A 283 45.62 -1.98 11.23
CA ARG A 283 45.48 -2.57 9.89
C ARG A 283 44.11 -2.36 9.26
N GLY A 284 43.55 -1.17 9.41
CA GLY A 284 42.54 -0.63 8.47
C GLY A 284 41.18 -1.34 8.45
N GLY A 285 40.67 -1.77 9.60
CA GLY A 285 39.32 -2.33 9.72
C GLY A 285 38.63 -1.95 11.03
N PHE A 286 37.38 -1.49 10.95
CA PHE A 286 36.53 -1.25 12.12
C PHE A 286 35.91 -2.57 12.59
N GLY A 287 36.07 -2.90 13.87
CA GLY A 287 35.38 -4.02 14.52
C GLY A 287 34.33 -3.52 15.52
N LEU A 288 33.11 -4.04 15.44
CA LEU A 288 32.07 -3.85 16.46
C LEU A 288 32.21 -4.98 17.49
N CYS A 289 32.31 -4.66 18.78
CA CYS A 289 32.31 -5.66 19.84
C CYS A 289 31.20 -5.36 20.84
N ALA A 290 30.27 -6.30 21.01
CA ALA A 290 29.25 -6.26 22.04
C ALA A 290 29.62 -7.32 23.10
N THR A 291 29.70 -6.90 24.36
CA THR A 291 29.93 -7.81 25.50
C THR A 291 28.94 -7.51 26.60
N ASP A 292 28.32 -8.56 27.13
CA ASP A 292 27.48 -8.52 28.32
C ASP A 292 28.34 -8.62 29.59
N VAL A 293 27.93 -7.99 30.70
CA VAL A 293 28.63 -8.06 31.99
C VAL A 293 27.69 -8.68 33.02
N VAL A 294 28.04 -9.88 33.50
CA VAL A 294 27.47 -10.42 34.75
C VAL A 294 28.41 -10.05 35.90
N ASP A 295 27.84 -9.35 36.89
CA ASP A 295 28.38 -8.88 38.17
C ASP A 295 29.89 -9.04 38.45
N GLY A 296 30.58 -7.90 38.48
CA GLY A 296 31.67 -7.65 39.44
C GLY A 296 33.10 -8.06 39.08
N ALA A 297 33.38 -8.66 37.93
CA ALA A 297 34.77 -9.01 37.54
C ALA A 297 35.32 -8.12 36.42
N ARG A 298 36.54 -7.60 36.60
CA ARG A 298 37.29 -6.85 35.58
C ARG A 298 37.44 -7.70 34.30
N PRO A 299 37.39 -7.11 33.09
CA PRO A 299 37.57 -7.86 31.86
C PRO A 299 39.03 -8.35 31.78
N VAL A 300 39.22 -9.66 31.93
CA VAL A 300 40.49 -10.32 31.65
C VAL A 300 40.48 -10.72 30.18
N GLN A 301 41.34 -10.10 29.37
CA GLN A 301 41.68 -10.62 28.05
C GLN A 301 42.27 -12.03 28.21
N ARG A 302 41.55 -13.05 27.75
CA ARG A 302 42.09 -14.39 27.53
C ARG A 302 41.93 -14.73 26.05
N HIS A 303 43.04 -14.85 25.35
CA HIS A 303 43.10 -15.57 24.08
C HIS A 303 42.78 -17.04 24.35
N LEU A 304 41.72 -17.56 23.74
CA LEU A 304 41.35 -18.97 23.78
C LEU A 304 41.30 -19.49 22.34
N TRP A 305 42.40 -20.11 21.92
CA TRP A 305 42.39 -21.21 20.96
C TRP A 305 43.32 -22.28 21.54
N PRO A 306 42.81 -23.49 21.76
CA PRO A 306 43.63 -24.67 21.56
C PRO A 306 42.91 -25.72 20.69
N ASP A 307 43.61 -26.12 19.65
CA ASP A 307 43.71 -27.48 19.08
C ASP A 307 42.41 -28.23 18.80
N VAL A 308 41.93 -28.08 17.57
CA VAL A 308 41.08 -29.07 16.90
C VAL A 308 42.00 -29.97 16.09
N ASP A 309 42.51 -31.03 16.72
CA ASP A 309 43.09 -32.16 15.99
C ASP A 309 41.94 -32.99 15.41
N GLY A 310 41.92 -33.13 14.08
CA GLY A 310 41.07 -34.08 13.37
C GLY A 310 40.00 -33.46 12.47
N LEU A 311 40.43 -32.75 11.43
CA LEU A 311 39.70 -32.58 10.17
C LEU A 311 40.70 -32.23 9.05
N ASP A 312 41.71 -33.08 8.91
CA ASP A 312 42.31 -33.36 7.61
C ASP A 312 41.42 -34.38 6.88
N ASP A 313 41.42 -34.31 5.55
CA ASP A 313 40.70 -35.14 4.58
C ASP A 313 39.25 -34.73 4.26
N HIS A 314 39.05 -33.49 3.78
CA HIS A 314 38.15 -33.16 2.66
C HIS A 314 38.41 -31.73 2.15
N ALA A 315 39.65 -31.45 1.75
CA ALA A 315 40.12 -30.14 1.28
C ALA A 315 39.71 -29.78 -0.17
N ASP A 316 38.89 -30.58 -0.87
CA ASP A 316 38.70 -30.43 -2.33
C ASP A 316 37.26 -30.26 -2.83
N GLU A 317 36.29 -29.90 -1.98
CA GLU A 317 34.95 -29.48 -2.45
C GLU A 317 34.60 -28.08 -1.94
N TRP A 318 35.06 -27.07 -2.70
CA TRP A 318 34.62 -25.68 -2.61
C TRP A 318 33.14 -25.56 -2.96
N TYR A 319 32.29 -25.25 -1.97
CA TYR A 319 30.97 -24.67 -2.20
C TYR A 319 31.06 -23.13 -2.13
N PRO A 320 30.73 -22.38 -3.19
CA PRO A 320 30.68 -20.92 -3.14
C PRO A 320 29.39 -20.51 -2.44
N GLY A 321 29.48 -20.22 -1.14
CA GLY A 321 28.43 -19.53 -0.38
C GLY A 321 29.07 -18.44 0.48
N PRO A 322 28.68 -17.16 0.36
CA PRO A 322 29.18 -16.13 1.26
C PRO A 322 28.32 -16.11 2.51
N ASP A 323 28.89 -16.43 3.69
CA ASP A 323 28.62 -15.84 5.01
C ASP A 323 29.10 -16.79 6.15
N TYR A 324 30.02 -16.35 7.02
CA TYR A 324 30.38 -17.07 8.25
C TYR A 324 30.25 -16.17 9.48
N LEU A 325 29.18 -16.38 10.26
CA LEU A 325 29.03 -15.99 11.66
C LEU A 325 29.48 -17.18 12.52
N SER A 326 30.46 -16.99 13.40
CA SER A 326 30.93 -18.09 14.28
C SER A 326 30.41 -17.89 15.70
N TYR A 327 29.60 -18.84 16.18
CA TYR A 327 29.12 -18.88 17.56
C TYR A 327 30.18 -19.50 18.47
N LEU A 328 30.60 -18.77 19.51
CA LEU A 328 31.68 -19.19 20.42
C LEU A 328 31.15 -19.79 21.74
N GLY A 329 29.83 -19.89 21.91
CA GLY A 329 29.18 -20.39 23.13
C GLY A 329 28.94 -19.32 24.20
N GLY A 330 27.88 -19.49 25.01
CA GLY A 330 27.56 -18.62 26.15
C GLY A 330 27.16 -17.19 25.77
N GLY A 331 26.42 -17.02 24.66
CA GLY A 331 25.96 -15.71 24.17
C GLY A 331 26.99 -14.90 23.38
N ARG A 332 28.17 -15.47 23.08
CA ARG A 332 29.26 -14.76 22.38
C ARG A 332 29.33 -15.14 20.90
N PHE A 333 29.51 -14.14 20.05
CA PHE A 333 29.65 -14.28 18.61
C PHE A 333 30.91 -13.56 18.11
N CYS A 334 31.54 -14.12 17.07
CA CYS A 334 32.60 -13.44 16.32
C CYS A 334 32.21 -13.35 14.85
N VAL A 335 32.26 -12.13 14.31
CA VAL A 335 32.11 -11.85 12.87
C VAL A 335 33.47 -11.46 12.34
N THR A 336 33.97 -12.21 11.36
CA THR A 336 35.20 -11.85 10.63
C THR A 336 34.86 -11.64 9.15
N ARG A 337 34.76 -10.38 8.72
CA ARG A 337 34.67 -10.02 7.30
C ARG A 337 35.33 -8.67 7.01
N PHE A 338 36.09 -8.59 5.92
CA PHE A 338 36.56 -7.32 5.35
C PHE A 338 35.39 -6.60 4.68
N LEU A 339 35.13 -5.34 5.08
CA LEU A 339 33.99 -4.55 4.61
C LEU A 339 34.34 -3.83 3.29
N THR A 340 33.61 -4.09 2.21
CA THR A 340 33.83 -3.44 0.90
C THR A 340 32.64 -2.62 0.38
N SER A 341 31.49 -2.55 1.08
CA SER A 341 30.39 -1.65 0.71
C SER A 341 29.44 -1.24 1.87
N THR A 342 28.79 -0.08 1.74
CA THR A 342 27.84 0.49 2.73
C THR A 342 26.54 -0.31 2.88
N ARG A 343 26.15 -1.09 1.85
CA ARG A 343 24.98 -1.98 1.91
C ARG A 343 25.24 -3.17 2.82
N ASP A 344 26.48 -3.68 2.81
CA ASP A 344 26.90 -4.79 3.67
C ASP A 344 26.96 -4.37 5.15
N PHE A 345 27.37 -3.12 5.41
CA PHE A 345 27.39 -2.56 6.77
C PHE A 345 26.00 -2.48 7.41
N LEU A 346 25.02 -1.89 6.71
CA LEU A 346 23.65 -1.72 7.23
C LEU A 346 22.91 -3.04 7.36
N HIS A 347 23.14 -3.97 6.42
CA HIS A 347 22.51 -5.29 6.46
C HIS A 347 23.07 -6.14 7.60
N ILE A 348 24.39 -6.11 7.84
CA ILE A 348 25.02 -6.82 8.95
C ILE A 348 24.64 -6.19 10.30
N ALA A 349 24.61 -4.86 10.43
CA ALA A 349 24.18 -4.20 11.67
C ALA A 349 22.73 -4.55 12.03
N PHE A 350 21.86 -4.63 11.03
CA PHE A 350 20.46 -4.99 11.22
C PHE A 350 20.28 -6.48 11.56
N MET A 351 20.98 -7.38 10.86
CA MET A 351 20.91 -8.83 11.13
C MET A 351 21.56 -9.21 12.46
N THR A 352 22.66 -8.56 12.85
CA THR A 352 23.33 -8.78 14.15
C THR A 352 22.45 -8.33 15.31
N ALA A 353 21.75 -7.20 15.17
CA ALA A 353 20.78 -6.73 16.15
C ALA A 353 19.57 -7.68 16.24
N LEU A 354 19.08 -8.19 15.10
CA LEU A 354 17.93 -9.08 15.03
C LEU A 354 18.23 -10.47 15.65
N GLU A 355 19.39 -11.06 15.35
CA GLU A 355 19.78 -12.38 15.86
C GLU A 355 20.22 -12.33 17.33
N ALA A 356 20.85 -11.26 17.79
CA ALA A 356 21.10 -11.05 19.22
C ALA A 356 19.79 -10.96 20.03
N THR A 357 18.76 -10.33 19.44
CA THR A 357 17.41 -10.25 20.03
C THR A 357 16.72 -11.62 20.05
N LEU A 358 16.89 -12.44 19.01
CA LEU A 358 16.33 -13.80 18.95
C LEU A 358 17.06 -14.79 19.86
N ALA A 359 18.38 -14.66 20.03
CA ALA A 359 19.18 -15.50 20.92
C ALA A 359 18.93 -15.17 22.42
N ALA A 360 18.78 -13.89 22.77
CA ALA A 360 18.43 -13.47 24.13
C ALA A 360 17.01 -13.91 24.56
N GLY A 361 16.11 -14.15 23.60
CA GLY A 361 14.79 -14.73 23.85
C GLY A 361 14.76 -16.25 24.02
N SER A 362 15.91 -16.95 23.94
CA SER A 362 15.96 -18.42 23.88
C SER A 362 16.28 -19.15 25.19
N GLU A 363 16.53 -18.44 26.30
CA GLU A 363 16.81 -19.08 27.60
C GLU A 363 15.59 -19.76 28.25
N GLU A 364 14.35 -19.52 27.80
CA GLU A 364 13.16 -20.25 28.30
C GLU A 364 12.80 -21.51 27.48
N MET A 365 13.58 -21.90 26.47
CA MET A 365 13.28 -23.10 25.64
C MET A 365 14.34 -24.21 25.71
N HIS A 366 14.80 -24.55 26.92
CA HIS A 366 15.61 -25.76 27.18
C HIS A 366 14.96 -26.68 28.22
N MET A 367 13.82 -27.28 27.87
CA MET A 367 13.40 -28.59 28.38
C MET A 367 12.51 -29.25 27.33
N VAL A 368 13.12 -30.12 26.53
CA VAL A 368 12.62 -31.34 25.85
C VAL A 368 13.31 -31.48 24.50
N ARG A 369 14.51 -32.07 24.53
CA ARG A 369 15.04 -33.00 23.52
C ARG A 369 16.39 -33.55 24.00
N LYS A 370 16.31 -34.49 24.95
CA LYS A 370 17.42 -35.39 25.26
C LYS A 370 16.87 -36.81 25.36
N ALA A 371 16.68 -37.47 24.22
CA ALA A 371 16.53 -38.93 24.16
C ALA A 371 16.57 -39.44 22.70
N SER A 372 17.75 -39.47 22.10
CA SER A 372 18.00 -40.34 20.94
C SER A 372 19.49 -40.62 20.75
N SER A 373 20.07 -41.40 21.68
CA SER A 373 21.16 -42.35 21.40
C SER A 373 21.75 -42.96 22.68
N LEU A 374 21.02 -43.88 23.32
CA LEU A 374 21.63 -44.90 24.18
C LEU A 374 20.84 -46.21 24.02
N ARG A 375 21.40 -47.16 23.26
CA ARG A 375 21.16 -48.60 23.50
C ARG A 375 22.14 -49.01 24.61
N PRO A 376 21.78 -49.87 25.59
CA PRO A 376 21.84 -51.32 25.33
C PRO A 376 20.88 -52.23 26.14
N ARG A 377 20.62 -53.41 25.54
CA ARG A 377 20.55 -54.77 26.11
C ARG A 377 19.42 -55.19 27.09
N ASN A 378 18.83 -56.35 26.72
CA ASN A 378 18.18 -57.39 27.53
C ASN A 378 16.77 -57.07 28.07
N ALA A 379 15.70 -57.58 27.46
CA ALA A 379 15.16 -58.94 27.59
C ALA A 379 14.72 -59.31 29.03
N ALA A 380 13.42 -59.18 29.33
CA ALA A 380 12.62 -60.20 30.04
C ALA A 380 11.20 -59.70 30.41
N ARG A 381 10.21 -60.57 30.14
CA ARG A 381 8.98 -60.86 30.91
C ARG A 381 7.93 -59.73 31.11
N VAL A 382 6.76 -59.81 30.45
CA VAL A 382 5.54 -60.53 30.90
C VAL A 382 4.96 -59.88 32.18
N ARG A 383 3.75 -59.30 32.23
CA ARG A 383 2.45 -59.97 32.08
C ARG A 383 1.28 -58.98 32.04
N ARG A 384 0.24 -59.39 31.31
CA ARG A 384 -1.14 -58.88 31.21
C ARG A 384 -1.81 -58.61 32.57
N LEU A 385 -2.69 -57.61 32.61
CA LEU A 385 -4.04 -57.74 33.19
C LEU A 385 -5.06 -57.11 32.22
N ARG A 386 -6.00 -57.92 31.74
CA ARG A 386 -7.21 -57.56 31.00
C ARG A 386 -8.39 -57.69 31.96
N SER A 387 -9.24 -56.66 32.04
CA SER A 387 -10.67 -56.66 32.42
C SER A 387 -11.07 -55.17 32.50
N GLU A 388 -12.08 -54.59 31.86
CA GLU A 388 -13.29 -55.00 31.13
C GLU A 388 -13.66 -53.86 30.13
N PRO A 389 -14.60 -54.06 29.19
CA PRO A 389 -14.99 -53.01 28.26
C PRO A 389 -15.83 -51.94 28.99
N ILE A 390 -15.26 -50.76 29.17
CA ILE A 390 -16.04 -49.56 29.51
C ILE A 390 -16.83 -49.19 28.26
N VAL A 391 -18.14 -49.46 28.30
CA VAL A 391 -19.12 -48.91 27.38
C VAL A 391 -18.93 -47.38 27.38
N PRO A 392 -18.67 -46.72 26.23
CA PRO A 392 -18.58 -45.27 26.20
C PRO A 392 -19.92 -44.72 26.68
N PRO A 393 -19.96 -43.78 27.65
CA PRO A 393 -21.19 -43.09 27.97
C PRO A 393 -21.68 -42.43 26.69
N ALA A 394 -22.97 -42.63 26.41
CA ALA A 394 -23.70 -42.04 25.32
C ALA A 394 -23.24 -40.60 25.03
N LEU A 395 -22.92 -40.35 23.76
CA LEU A 395 -22.91 -39.05 23.08
C LEU A 395 -22.96 -37.86 24.06
N ALA A 396 -21.84 -37.59 24.73
CA ALA A 396 -21.68 -36.33 25.42
C ALA A 396 -21.80 -35.26 24.32
N ALA A 397 -22.93 -34.54 24.31
CA ALA A 397 -23.14 -33.40 23.43
C ALA A 397 -21.84 -32.60 23.41
N MET A 398 -21.22 -32.48 22.23
CA MET A 398 -20.01 -31.71 22.07
C MET A 398 -20.28 -30.35 22.68
N ALA A 399 -19.61 -30.05 23.80
CA ALA A 399 -19.83 -28.78 24.46
C ALA A 399 -19.43 -27.70 23.45
N GLU A 400 -20.39 -26.88 23.03
CA GLU A 400 -20.17 -25.79 22.09
C GLU A 400 -19.70 -24.54 22.82
N VAL A 401 -18.88 -23.73 22.14
CA VAL A 401 -18.56 -22.37 22.59
C VAL A 401 -19.83 -21.54 22.55
N THR A 402 -20.15 -20.84 23.64
CA THR A 402 -21.32 -19.94 23.70
C THR A 402 -20.89 -18.48 23.74
N LEU A 403 -21.75 -17.61 23.19
CA LEU A 403 -21.57 -16.17 23.18
C LEU A 403 -22.67 -15.51 24.01
N ARG A 404 -22.30 -14.65 24.97
CA ARG A 404 -23.27 -13.84 25.74
C ARG A 404 -22.83 -12.40 25.86
N ARG A 405 -23.72 -11.50 26.27
CA ARG A 405 -23.32 -10.14 26.64
C ARG A 405 -22.40 -10.17 27.86
N PHE A 406 -21.47 -9.23 27.91
CA PHE A 406 -20.65 -9.00 29.10
C PHE A 406 -21.50 -8.45 30.26
N GLU A 407 -21.08 -8.74 31.47
CA GLU A 407 -21.55 -8.15 32.73
C GLU A 407 -20.37 -7.44 33.40
N LEU A 408 -20.62 -6.44 34.26
CA LEU A 408 -19.54 -5.73 34.95
C LEU A 408 -18.67 -6.64 35.83
N THR A 409 -19.25 -7.75 36.31
CA THR A 409 -18.58 -8.79 37.08
C THR A 409 -17.56 -9.59 36.26
N ASP A 410 -17.64 -9.56 34.92
CA ASP A 410 -16.70 -10.26 34.03
C ASP A 410 -15.33 -9.58 33.95
N VAL A 411 -15.15 -8.40 34.56
CA VAL A 411 -13.87 -7.66 34.54
C VAL A 411 -12.70 -8.51 35.05
N ASP A 412 -12.94 -9.37 36.05
CA ASP A 412 -11.90 -10.20 36.64
C ASP A 412 -11.47 -11.31 35.68
N ALA A 413 -12.40 -11.86 34.89
CA ALA A 413 -12.07 -12.77 33.80
C ALA A 413 -11.35 -12.04 32.66
N MET A 414 -11.77 -10.81 32.34
CA MET A 414 -11.17 -9.97 31.30
C MET A 414 -9.72 -9.57 31.63
N MET A 415 -9.39 -9.36 32.90
CA MET A 415 -8.01 -9.12 33.35
C MET A 415 -7.05 -10.24 32.92
N ALA A 416 -7.53 -11.50 32.84
CA ALA A 416 -6.69 -12.66 32.51
C ALA A 416 -6.07 -12.62 31.10
N TRP A 417 -6.66 -11.85 30.16
CA TRP A 417 -6.08 -11.62 28.84
C TRP A 417 -5.74 -10.15 28.57
N ALA A 418 -6.38 -9.21 29.26
CA ALA A 418 -6.13 -7.78 29.08
C ALA A 418 -4.78 -7.33 29.69
N SER A 419 -4.31 -7.99 30.75
CA SER A 419 -3.01 -7.74 31.39
C SER A 419 -1.85 -8.53 30.76
N ASP A 420 -2.14 -9.46 29.85
CA ASP A 420 -1.15 -10.35 29.26
C ASP A 420 -0.41 -9.64 28.10
N PRO A 421 0.91 -9.39 28.19
CA PRO A 421 1.67 -8.70 27.15
C PRO A 421 1.70 -9.43 25.80
N GLN A 422 1.66 -10.77 25.81
CA GLN A 422 1.63 -11.55 24.57
C GLN A 422 0.29 -11.46 23.87
N VAL A 423 -0.81 -11.34 24.63
CA VAL A 423 -2.13 -11.07 24.06
C VAL A 423 -2.20 -9.62 23.57
N ALA A 424 -1.74 -8.67 24.38
CA ALA A 424 -1.78 -7.24 24.07
C ALA A 424 -0.87 -6.84 22.90
N ALA A 425 0.13 -7.65 22.53
CA ALA A 425 1.07 -7.38 21.44
C ALA A 425 0.41 -7.06 20.08
N PHE A 426 -0.81 -7.58 19.85
CA PHE A 426 -1.59 -7.36 18.63
C PHE A 426 -2.95 -6.68 18.88
N CYS A 427 -3.19 -6.19 20.11
CA CYS A 427 -4.42 -5.52 20.50
C CYS A 427 -4.19 -4.01 20.65
N ARG A 428 -5.24 -3.21 20.43
CA ARG A 428 -5.17 -1.73 20.44
C ARG A 428 -4.85 -1.11 21.81
N TRP A 429 -4.79 -1.92 22.88
CA TRP A 429 -4.45 -1.49 24.22
C TRP A 429 -3.04 -1.94 24.64
N GLU A 430 -2.48 -1.21 25.59
CA GLU A 430 -1.34 -1.68 26.37
C GLU A 430 -1.79 -2.57 27.53
N PRO A 431 -0.96 -3.53 27.97
CA PRO A 431 -1.31 -4.43 29.07
C PRO A 431 -1.88 -3.67 30.26
N TYR A 432 -3.08 -4.04 30.69
CA TYR A 432 -3.72 -3.40 31.83
C TYR A 432 -3.01 -3.80 33.13
N GLU A 433 -2.54 -2.82 33.88
CA GLU A 433 -1.83 -3.03 35.15
C GLU A 433 -2.78 -3.19 36.36
N SER A 434 -4.01 -2.68 36.24
CA SER A 434 -4.99 -2.67 37.33
C SER A 434 -6.42 -2.86 36.82
N ARG A 435 -7.29 -3.24 37.75
CA ARG A 435 -8.69 -3.58 37.48
C ARG A 435 -9.53 -2.36 37.12
N GLU A 436 -9.26 -1.22 37.73
CA GLU A 436 -10.09 -0.01 37.63
C GLU A 436 -10.16 0.56 36.20
N PRO A 437 -9.05 0.71 35.44
CA PRO A 437 -9.10 1.17 34.06
C PRO A 437 -9.80 0.15 33.14
N LEU A 438 -9.65 -1.15 33.41
CA LEU A 438 -10.34 -2.19 32.63
C LEU A 438 -11.85 -2.20 32.91
N LEU A 439 -12.25 -1.98 34.17
CA LEU A 439 -13.65 -1.84 34.55
C LEU A 439 -14.30 -0.63 33.89
N ALA A 440 -13.56 0.49 33.77
CA ALA A 440 -14.01 1.66 33.01
C ALA A 440 -14.18 1.32 31.52
N TYR A 441 -13.20 0.66 30.90
CA TYR A 441 -13.32 0.20 29.51
C TYR A 441 -14.51 -0.75 29.28
N LEU A 442 -14.71 -1.70 30.19
CA LEU A 442 -15.84 -2.62 30.16
C LEU A 442 -17.17 -1.85 30.21
N ARG A 443 -17.31 -0.91 31.16
CA ARG A 443 -18.52 -0.11 31.37
C ARG A 443 -18.82 0.84 30.23
N ASP A 444 -17.79 1.55 29.76
CA ASP A 444 -17.96 2.74 28.91
C ASP A 444 -17.76 2.41 27.43
N THR A 445 -17.12 1.29 27.10
CA THR A 445 -16.86 0.87 25.70
C THR A 445 -17.48 -0.48 25.36
N VAL A 446 -17.29 -1.51 26.18
CA VAL A 446 -17.74 -2.87 25.84
C VAL A 446 -19.25 -3.04 25.99
N LEU A 447 -19.83 -2.62 27.12
CA LEU A 447 -21.27 -2.76 27.37
C LEU A 447 -22.16 -1.92 26.42
N PRO A 448 -21.78 -0.67 26.04
CA PRO A 448 -22.57 0.12 25.09
C PRO A 448 -22.40 -0.34 23.64
N HIS A 449 -21.40 -1.17 23.34
CA HIS A 449 -21.11 -1.58 21.97
C HIS A 449 -22.26 -2.44 21.39
N PRO A 450 -22.72 -2.16 20.15
CA PRO A 450 -23.93 -2.77 19.58
C PRO A 450 -23.85 -4.29 19.48
N TRP A 451 -22.67 -4.82 19.14
CA TRP A 451 -22.44 -6.26 19.03
C TRP A 451 -21.06 -6.65 19.59
N PHE A 452 -20.95 -6.73 20.91
CA PHE A 452 -19.77 -7.24 21.64
C PHE A 452 -20.20 -8.39 22.55
N ARG A 453 -19.49 -9.52 22.52
CA ARG A 453 -19.86 -10.74 23.26
C ARG A 453 -18.67 -11.35 23.99
N ALA A 454 -18.94 -11.85 25.18
CA ALA A 454 -18.04 -12.68 25.96
C ALA A 454 -18.02 -14.08 25.35
N VAL A 455 -16.82 -14.60 25.09
CA VAL A 455 -16.61 -15.97 24.61
C VAL A 455 -16.55 -16.89 25.82
N CYS A 456 -17.52 -17.79 25.95
CA CYS A 456 -17.59 -18.71 27.08
C CYS A 456 -17.09 -20.09 26.66
N ALA A 457 -16.15 -20.63 27.45
CA ALA A 457 -15.56 -21.94 27.18
C ALA A 457 -16.60 -23.06 27.34
N PRO A 458 -16.53 -24.10 26.50
CA PRO A 458 -17.46 -25.20 26.59
C PRO A 458 -17.39 -25.95 27.92
N GLY A 459 -18.54 -26.34 28.47
CA GLY A 459 -18.66 -27.11 29.70
C GLY A 459 -18.55 -26.28 30.98
N SER A 460 -17.58 -25.37 31.10
CA SER A 460 -17.41 -24.53 32.29
C SER A 460 -18.23 -23.24 32.28
N GLY A 461 -18.60 -22.72 31.09
CA GLY A 461 -19.26 -21.43 30.95
C GLY A 461 -18.38 -20.22 31.34
N ALA A 462 -17.11 -20.46 31.65
CA ALA A 462 -16.17 -19.42 32.04
C ALA A 462 -15.87 -18.50 30.85
N VAL A 463 -15.80 -17.19 31.10
CA VAL A 463 -15.40 -16.21 30.08
C VAL A 463 -13.90 -16.34 29.81
N VAL A 464 -13.55 -16.62 28.56
CA VAL A 464 -12.16 -16.89 28.15
C VAL A 464 -11.67 -15.94 27.06
N GLY A 465 -12.51 -14.98 26.66
CA GLY A 465 -12.16 -13.95 25.72
C GLY A 465 -13.36 -13.16 25.24
N ALA A 466 -13.18 -12.48 24.13
CA ALA A 466 -14.15 -11.57 23.54
C ALA A 466 -14.21 -11.70 22.02
N VAL A 467 -15.39 -11.45 21.47
CA VAL A 467 -15.61 -11.25 20.04
C VAL A 467 -16.55 -10.06 19.83
N SER A 468 -16.26 -9.21 18.87
CA SER A 468 -17.05 -8.05 18.52
C SER A 468 -17.15 -7.89 17.02
N VAL A 469 -18.26 -7.31 16.57
CA VAL A 469 -18.48 -6.87 15.20
C VAL A 469 -18.95 -5.45 15.27
N ALA A 470 -18.06 -4.51 14.97
CA ALA A 470 -18.36 -3.09 14.99
C ALA A 470 -18.93 -2.68 13.63
N PRO A 471 -20.05 -1.93 13.55
CA PRO A 471 -20.47 -1.36 12.28
C PRO A 471 -19.38 -0.40 11.78
N THR A 472 -19.08 -0.47 10.48
CA THR A 472 -18.23 0.56 9.85
C THR A 472 -19.08 1.80 9.53
N ALA A 473 -18.47 2.84 8.95
CA ALA A 473 -19.20 4.01 8.45
C ALA A 473 -20.33 3.62 7.47
N GLU A 474 -20.22 2.46 6.81
CA GLU A 474 -21.27 1.89 5.98
C GLU A 474 -22.05 0.80 6.71
N ARG A 475 -23.39 0.91 6.69
CA ARG A 475 -24.30 -0.06 7.34
C ARG A 475 -24.17 -1.49 6.81
N CYS A 476 -23.65 -1.66 5.59
CA CYS A 476 -23.49 -2.97 4.96
C CYS A 476 -22.23 -3.73 5.37
N ARG A 477 -21.31 -3.08 6.10
CA ARG A 477 -20.02 -3.65 6.53
C ARG A 477 -19.83 -3.60 8.04
N GLY A 478 -19.31 -4.68 8.60
CA GLY A 478 -18.87 -4.75 10.00
C GLY A 478 -17.42 -5.19 10.11
N GLU A 479 -16.67 -4.65 11.06
CA GLU A 479 -15.30 -5.03 11.38
C GLU A 479 -15.29 -6.02 12.55
N LEU A 480 -14.75 -7.21 12.33
CA LEU A 480 -14.57 -8.27 13.31
C LEU A 480 -13.32 -8.00 14.16
N GLY A 481 -13.50 -7.96 15.47
CA GLY A 481 -12.43 -8.07 16.46
C GLY A 481 -12.63 -9.30 17.33
N TYR A 482 -11.55 -9.98 17.72
CA TYR A 482 -11.60 -11.02 18.73
C TYR A 482 -10.30 -11.13 19.49
N VAL A 483 -10.39 -11.61 20.73
CA VAL A 483 -9.25 -11.85 21.61
C VAL A 483 -9.56 -13.03 22.52
N LEU A 484 -8.57 -13.87 22.82
CA LEU A 484 -8.68 -14.98 23.77
C LEU A 484 -7.53 -14.94 24.76
N ALA A 485 -7.79 -15.36 26.00
CA ALA A 485 -6.74 -15.71 26.94
C ALA A 485 -5.81 -16.78 26.35
N ARG A 486 -4.50 -16.60 26.61
CA ARG A 486 -3.42 -17.44 26.06
C ARG A 486 -3.63 -18.93 26.29
N ALA A 487 -4.18 -19.31 27.45
CA ALA A 487 -4.51 -20.68 27.81
C ALA A 487 -5.50 -21.38 26.85
N HIS A 488 -6.20 -20.62 26.00
CA HIS A 488 -7.19 -21.12 25.04
C HIS A 488 -6.74 -21.04 23.58
N TRP A 489 -5.50 -20.61 23.31
CA TRP A 489 -4.93 -20.59 21.97
C TRP A 489 -4.69 -22.02 21.44
N GLY A 490 -4.78 -22.19 20.12
CA GLY A 490 -4.55 -23.49 19.47
C GLY A 490 -5.65 -24.54 19.66
N LYS A 491 -6.66 -24.29 20.50
CA LYS A 491 -7.74 -25.24 20.83
C LYS A 491 -9.00 -25.10 19.96
N GLY A 492 -8.97 -24.26 18.92
CA GLY A 492 -10.12 -24.02 18.03
C GLY A 492 -11.21 -23.08 18.58
N VAL A 493 -11.06 -22.59 19.82
CA VAL A 493 -12.06 -21.74 20.51
C VAL A 493 -12.36 -20.46 19.73
N ALA A 494 -11.34 -19.78 19.20
CA ALA A 494 -11.52 -18.52 18.46
C ALA A 494 -12.29 -18.75 17.15
N THR A 495 -11.96 -19.83 16.41
CA THR A 495 -12.66 -20.20 15.19
C THR A 495 -14.13 -20.51 15.45
N ALA A 496 -14.43 -21.27 16.51
CA ALA A 496 -15.81 -21.56 16.90
C ALA A 496 -16.57 -20.29 17.31
N ALA A 497 -15.94 -19.41 18.10
CA ALA A 497 -16.52 -18.12 18.50
C ALA A 497 -16.81 -17.21 17.30
N VAL A 498 -15.88 -17.10 16.35
CA VAL A 498 -16.06 -16.29 15.14
C VAL A 498 -17.16 -16.85 14.24
N ARG A 499 -17.21 -18.17 14.02
CA ARG A 499 -18.30 -18.79 13.24
C ARG A 499 -19.67 -18.56 13.88
N ARG A 500 -19.76 -18.62 15.20
CA ARG A 500 -21.00 -18.30 15.93
C ARG A 500 -21.35 -16.82 15.82
N ALA A 501 -20.35 -15.94 15.92
CA ALA A 501 -20.53 -14.50 15.75
C ALA A 501 -21.07 -14.14 14.36
N LEU A 502 -20.53 -14.76 13.31
CA LEU A 502 -21.03 -14.56 11.95
C LEU A 502 -22.49 -14.99 11.81
N ARG A 503 -22.86 -16.17 12.31
CA ARG A 503 -24.27 -16.65 12.32
C ARG A 503 -25.19 -15.64 12.98
N ASP A 504 -24.83 -15.22 14.19
CA ASP A 504 -25.66 -14.33 14.99
C ASP A 504 -25.75 -12.93 14.36
N VAL A 505 -24.64 -12.35 13.90
CA VAL A 505 -24.61 -10.96 13.41
C VAL A 505 -25.32 -10.80 12.06
N PHE A 506 -25.20 -11.77 11.13
CA PHE A 506 -25.93 -11.72 9.87
C PHE A 506 -27.43 -11.96 10.03
N ALA A 507 -27.83 -12.71 11.07
CA ALA A 507 -29.23 -12.92 11.39
C ALA A 507 -29.85 -11.70 12.12
N LEU A 508 -29.07 -11.02 12.96
CA LEU A 508 -29.59 -9.97 13.86
C LEU A 508 -29.41 -8.54 13.35
N VAL A 509 -28.38 -8.27 12.53
CA VAL A 509 -28.06 -6.91 12.07
C VAL A 509 -28.61 -6.71 10.67
N GLU A 510 -29.75 -6.02 10.59
CA GLU A 510 -30.38 -5.66 9.32
C GLU A 510 -29.43 -4.80 8.47
N GLY A 511 -29.36 -5.10 7.18
CA GLY A 511 -28.51 -4.38 6.24
C GLY A 511 -27.04 -4.83 6.20
N LEU A 512 -26.54 -5.58 7.19
CA LEU A 512 -25.20 -6.14 7.17
C LEU A 512 -25.07 -7.16 6.03
N ARG A 513 -24.04 -7.03 5.19
CA ARG A 513 -23.79 -7.92 4.02
C ARG A 513 -22.39 -8.51 4.03
N ARG A 514 -21.48 -7.87 4.77
CA ARG A 514 -20.06 -8.23 4.80
C ARG A 514 -19.48 -7.99 6.18
N VAL A 515 -18.66 -8.93 6.63
CA VAL A 515 -17.80 -8.79 7.82
C VAL A 515 -16.35 -8.84 7.36
N GLU A 516 -15.56 -7.87 7.81
CA GLU A 516 -14.14 -7.71 7.49
C GLU A 516 -13.30 -8.04 8.71
N ALA A 517 -12.12 -8.63 8.51
CA ALA A 517 -11.15 -8.84 9.58
C ALA A 517 -9.77 -8.37 9.12
N LEU A 518 -9.19 -7.41 9.85
CA LEU A 518 -7.84 -6.94 9.65
C LEU A 518 -6.89 -7.67 10.60
N VAL A 519 -5.95 -8.43 10.05
CA VAL A 519 -5.01 -9.23 10.84
C VAL A 519 -3.58 -8.80 10.55
N ASP A 520 -2.81 -8.49 11.58
CA ASP A 520 -1.38 -8.16 11.43
C ASP A 520 -0.64 -9.27 10.67
N VAL A 521 0.20 -8.88 9.70
CA VAL A 521 1.00 -9.83 8.92
C VAL A 521 1.91 -10.68 9.82
N ASP A 522 2.36 -10.13 10.95
CA ASP A 522 3.20 -10.79 11.94
C ASP A 522 2.40 -11.73 12.88
N ASN A 523 1.07 -11.85 12.70
CA ASN A 523 0.19 -12.72 13.47
C ASN A 523 -0.40 -13.88 12.63
N PRO A 524 0.41 -14.89 12.25
CA PRO A 524 -0.06 -16.01 11.44
C PRO A 524 -1.09 -16.90 12.17
N ALA A 525 -1.16 -16.85 13.50
CA ALA A 525 -2.15 -17.59 14.27
C ALA A 525 -3.56 -17.03 14.06
N SER A 526 -3.72 -15.71 14.09
CA SER A 526 -4.98 -15.01 13.83
C SER A 526 -5.40 -15.13 12.36
N GLN A 527 -4.45 -15.11 11.43
CA GLN A 527 -4.70 -15.35 9.99
C GLN A 527 -5.34 -16.73 9.78
N ARG A 528 -4.78 -17.79 10.39
CA ARG A 528 -5.36 -19.14 10.34
C ARG A 528 -6.76 -19.24 10.96
N VAL A 529 -7.08 -18.42 11.96
CA VAL A 529 -8.42 -18.39 12.55
C VAL A 529 -9.43 -17.81 11.57
N ALA A 530 -9.09 -16.70 10.90
CA ALA A 530 -9.94 -16.10 9.87
C ALA A 530 -10.20 -17.08 8.71
N GLU A 531 -9.14 -17.70 8.18
CA GLU A 531 -9.23 -18.71 7.11
C GLU A 531 -10.09 -19.91 7.52
N LYS A 532 -9.85 -20.49 8.71
CA LYS A 532 -10.65 -21.61 9.20
C LYS A 532 -12.09 -21.22 9.51
N ALA A 533 -12.35 -19.98 9.91
CA ALA A 533 -13.72 -19.49 10.11
C ALA A 533 -14.48 -19.33 8.79
N GLY A 534 -13.79 -19.43 7.65
CA GLY A 534 -14.36 -19.35 6.30
C GLY A 534 -14.13 -18.00 5.63
N PHE A 535 -13.35 -17.10 6.23
CA PHE A 535 -13.04 -15.82 5.58
C PHE A 535 -12.13 -16.04 4.38
N ARG A 536 -12.36 -15.25 3.33
CA ARG A 536 -11.50 -15.17 2.16
C ARG A 536 -10.43 -14.10 2.37
N ARG A 537 -9.17 -14.45 2.12
CA ARG A 537 -8.04 -13.50 2.08
C ARG A 537 -8.12 -12.65 0.82
N GLU A 538 -8.17 -11.33 0.97
CA GLU A 538 -8.30 -10.39 -0.15
C GLU A 538 -6.99 -9.70 -0.50
N GLY A 539 -6.10 -9.46 0.47
CA GLY A 539 -4.81 -8.81 0.19
C GLY A 539 -4.03 -8.42 1.43
N VAL A 540 -2.86 -7.83 1.21
CA VAL A 540 -2.06 -7.17 2.27
C VAL A 540 -2.14 -5.67 2.07
N LEU A 541 -2.71 -4.98 3.04
CA LEU A 541 -2.75 -3.54 3.12
C LEU A 541 -1.44 -3.06 3.73
N ARG A 542 -0.58 -2.46 2.90
CA ARG A 542 0.76 -2.00 3.32
C ARG A 542 0.63 -0.77 4.21
N ARG A 543 1.30 -0.78 5.37
CA ARG A 543 1.35 0.31 6.35
C ARG A 543 -0.03 0.89 6.70
N HIS A 544 -1.05 0.02 6.67
CA HIS A 544 -2.45 0.40 6.77
C HIS A 544 -2.84 0.93 8.14
N TYR A 545 -2.16 0.46 9.18
CA TYR A 545 -2.53 0.76 10.55
C TYR A 545 -1.33 1.17 11.39
N TRP A 546 -1.41 2.34 12.03
CA TRP A 546 -0.42 2.78 13.00
C TRP A 546 -0.65 2.08 14.33
N HIS A 547 0.24 1.17 14.70
CA HIS A 547 0.07 0.30 15.86
C HIS A 547 1.35 0.19 16.67
N LYS A 548 1.28 0.62 17.94
CA LYS A 548 2.39 0.60 18.91
C LYS A 548 3.67 1.24 18.36
N GLY A 549 3.55 2.49 17.93
CA GLY A 549 4.68 3.32 17.48
C GLY A 549 5.22 3.03 16.08
N ARG A 550 4.61 2.10 15.32
CA ARG A 550 5.01 1.81 13.94
C ARG A 550 3.80 1.59 13.03
N ALA A 551 3.95 1.96 11.75
CA ALA A 551 3.00 1.55 10.72
C ALA A 551 3.15 0.05 10.42
N ARG A 552 2.04 -0.68 10.42
CA ARG A 552 2.01 -2.14 10.23
C ARG A 552 1.23 -2.53 8.98
N ASP A 553 1.68 -3.62 8.37
CA ASP A 553 1.01 -4.26 7.24
C ASP A 553 -0.09 -5.18 7.76
N MET A 554 -1.29 -5.06 7.20
CA MET A 554 -2.47 -5.79 7.65
C MET A 554 -2.98 -6.69 6.53
N VAL A 555 -3.19 -7.96 6.80
CA VAL A 555 -3.88 -8.87 5.90
C VAL A 555 -5.39 -8.65 6.03
N MET A 556 -6.04 -8.29 4.92
CA MET A 556 -7.48 -8.10 4.85
C MET A 556 -8.17 -9.43 4.54
N TYR A 557 -9.14 -9.77 5.38
CA TYR A 557 -10.03 -10.91 5.23
C TYR A 557 -11.47 -10.45 5.14
N SER A 558 -12.29 -11.16 4.38
CA SER A 558 -13.72 -10.90 4.29
C SER A 558 -14.58 -12.14 4.38
N PHE A 559 -15.78 -11.97 4.90
CA PHE A 559 -16.84 -12.96 4.91
C PHE A 559 -18.14 -12.30 4.48
N LEU A 560 -18.77 -12.80 3.42
CA LEU A 560 -20.06 -12.31 2.93
C LEU A 560 -21.20 -13.08 3.59
N GLY A 561 -22.35 -12.44 3.79
CA GLY A 561 -23.53 -13.13 4.32
C GLY A 561 -24.04 -14.28 3.43
N SER A 562 -23.62 -14.31 2.17
CA SER A 562 -23.88 -15.40 1.21
C SER A 562 -22.85 -16.53 1.25
N ASP A 563 -21.73 -16.36 1.95
CA ASP A 563 -20.68 -17.38 2.00
C ASP A 563 -21.13 -18.53 2.91
N PRO A 564 -20.94 -19.79 2.49
CA PRO A 564 -21.29 -20.93 3.32
C PRO A 564 -20.36 -21.00 4.54
N LEU A 565 -20.95 -21.07 5.73
CA LEU A 565 -20.17 -21.39 6.92
C LEU A 565 -19.63 -22.82 6.79
N PRO A 566 -18.32 -23.05 6.95
CA PRO A 566 -17.77 -24.40 6.85
C PRO A 566 -18.42 -25.31 7.91
N GLU A 567 -19.07 -26.39 7.48
CA GLU A 567 -19.66 -27.38 8.39
C GLU A 567 -18.59 -27.96 9.32
N ASP A 568 -18.94 -28.14 10.59
CA ASP A 568 -18.10 -28.80 11.59
C ASP A 568 -17.99 -30.29 11.24
N LYS A 569 -17.05 -30.64 10.34
CA LYS A 569 -16.76 -32.03 10.02
C LYS A 569 -16.21 -32.74 11.27
N ALA A 570 -16.99 -33.68 11.79
CA ALA A 570 -16.50 -34.76 12.65
C ALA A 570 -15.37 -35.54 11.94
N PRO A 571 -14.44 -36.19 12.67
CA PRO A 571 -13.24 -36.75 12.07
C PRO A 571 -13.59 -37.88 11.08
N LEU A 572 -12.95 -37.82 9.91
CA LEU A 572 -12.97 -38.88 8.89
C LEU A 572 -12.42 -40.18 9.49
N VAL A 573 -13.28 -41.18 9.65
CA VAL A 573 -12.87 -42.57 9.79
C VAL A 573 -12.62 -43.10 8.38
N THR A 574 -11.37 -43.43 8.09
CA THR A 574 -10.96 -44.19 6.92
C THR A 574 -11.41 -45.64 7.10
N GLU A 575 -12.46 -46.04 6.40
CA GLU A 575 -12.71 -47.46 6.11
C GLU A 575 -12.60 -47.71 4.61
N LEU A 576 -11.63 -48.56 4.27
CA LEU A 576 -11.54 -49.28 3.02
C LEU A 576 -12.69 -50.27 2.93
N THR A 577 -13.52 -50.17 1.89
CA THR A 577 -14.34 -51.30 1.46
C THR A 577 -14.33 -51.40 -0.07
N ILE A 578 -13.91 -52.58 -0.52
CA ILE A 578 -13.92 -53.07 -1.91
C ILE A 578 -15.29 -53.72 -2.18
N GLY A 579 -15.83 -53.53 -3.39
CA GLY A 579 -16.98 -54.26 -3.95
C GLY A 579 -18.22 -53.37 -4.11
N GLY A 580 -18.96 -53.34 -5.22
CA GLY A 580 -18.97 -54.08 -6.47
C GLY A 580 -20.03 -53.44 -7.39
N CYS A 581 -19.98 -53.72 -8.69
CA CYS A 581 -20.91 -53.22 -9.70
C CYS A 581 -22.34 -53.75 -9.53
N SER A 582 -23.36 -52.90 -9.76
CA SER A 582 -24.52 -53.18 -10.65
C SER A 582 -25.58 -52.06 -10.63
N GLU A 583 -25.83 -51.51 -11.83
CA GLU A 583 -27.10 -51.06 -12.46
C GLU A 583 -28.18 -50.20 -11.74
N MET A 584 -28.53 -49.13 -12.47
CA MET A 584 -29.84 -48.52 -12.70
C MET A 584 -30.72 -48.07 -11.53
N ASN A 585 -30.87 -46.74 -11.40
CA ASN A 585 -32.15 -46.11 -11.75
C ASN A 585 -31.96 -44.62 -12.07
N GLN A 586 -32.61 -44.20 -13.16
CA GLN A 586 -32.80 -42.83 -13.57
C GLN A 586 -33.80 -42.17 -12.61
N GLU A 587 -33.43 -41.03 -12.02
CA GLU A 587 -34.39 -40.05 -11.52
C GLU A 587 -33.81 -38.66 -11.77
N GLU A 588 -34.66 -37.81 -12.34
CA GLU A 588 -34.35 -36.58 -13.06
C GLU A 588 -33.70 -35.51 -12.18
N ALA A 589 -32.62 -34.91 -12.70
CA ALA A 589 -32.06 -33.69 -12.15
C ALA A 589 -33.02 -32.50 -12.38
N PRO A 590 -33.22 -31.60 -11.39
CA PRO A 590 -34.00 -30.40 -11.62
C PRO A 590 -33.29 -29.50 -12.63
N ALA A 591 -34.02 -29.13 -13.67
CA ALA A 591 -33.56 -28.30 -14.78
C ALA A 591 -32.91 -27.00 -14.29
N GLN A 592 -31.78 -26.65 -14.90
CA GLN A 592 -31.22 -25.31 -14.82
C GLN A 592 -32.23 -24.30 -15.39
N PRO A 593 -32.48 -23.15 -14.75
CA PRO A 593 -33.17 -22.07 -15.42
C PRO A 593 -32.25 -21.55 -16.54
N GLY A 594 -32.72 -21.72 -17.78
CA GLY A 594 -32.00 -21.38 -19.00
C GLY A 594 -31.52 -19.92 -19.03
N SER A 595 -30.36 -19.72 -19.63
CA SER A 595 -29.83 -18.42 -20.00
C SER A 595 -30.73 -17.80 -21.08
N VAL A 596 -31.72 -17.00 -20.66
CA VAL A 596 -32.40 -16.10 -21.57
C VAL A 596 -31.47 -14.90 -21.78
N SER A 597 -30.71 -14.89 -22.88
CA SER A 597 -30.13 -13.64 -23.36
C SER A 597 -31.30 -12.71 -23.68
N ALA A 598 -31.28 -11.47 -23.19
CA ALA A 598 -32.21 -10.48 -23.72
C ALA A 598 -32.01 -10.43 -25.24
N ASP A 599 -33.10 -10.52 -25.99
CA ASP A 599 -33.07 -10.31 -27.42
C ASP A 599 -32.43 -8.93 -27.69
N ALA A 600 -31.33 -8.89 -28.45
CA ALA A 600 -30.60 -7.64 -28.69
C ALA A 600 -31.51 -6.59 -29.36
N ASP A 601 -32.53 -7.05 -30.09
CA ASP A 601 -33.56 -6.25 -30.74
C ASP A 601 -34.60 -5.67 -29.76
N ALA A 602 -34.66 -6.16 -28.52
CA ALA A 602 -35.55 -5.64 -27.50
C ALA A 602 -34.99 -4.44 -26.72
N VAL A 603 -33.69 -4.11 -26.88
CA VAL A 603 -33.04 -2.98 -26.21
C VAL A 603 -33.09 -1.74 -27.11
N THR A 604 -33.69 -0.66 -26.65
CA THR A 604 -33.72 0.63 -27.37
C THR A 604 -33.08 1.74 -26.55
N LEU A 605 -32.60 2.78 -27.25
CA LEU A 605 -32.06 4.00 -26.65
C LEU A 605 -32.95 5.17 -27.05
N ARG A 606 -33.42 5.95 -26.08
CA ARG A 606 -34.19 7.17 -26.34
C ARG A 606 -33.78 8.30 -25.39
N PRO A 607 -34.05 9.58 -25.73
CA PRO A 607 -33.94 10.66 -24.75
C PRO A 607 -34.81 10.38 -23.51
N PHE A 608 -34.37 10.91 -22.36
CA PHE A 608 -35.18 10.90 -21.14
C PHE A 608 -36.35 11.89 -21.24
N ASP A 609 -37.44 11.59 -20.55
CA ASP A 609 -38.53 12.52 -20.24
C ASP A 609 -38.62 12.73 -18.72
N LEU A 610 -39.15 13.86 -18.25
CA LEU A 610 -39.32 14.11 -16.81
C LEU A 610 -40.18 13.06 -16.10
N ALA A 611 -41.10 12.40 -16.80
CA ALA A 611 -41.90 11.29 -16.30
C ALA A 611 -41.06 10.04 -15.95
N ASP A 612 -39.86 9.91 -16.50
CA ASP A 612 -38.96 8.78 -16.25
C ASP A 612 -38.31 8.82 -14.86
N VAL A 613 -38.46 9.91 -14.09
CA VAL A 613 -37.81 10.08 -12.78
C VAL A 613 -38.11 8.91 -11.83
N ASP A 614 -39.34 8.39 -11.84
CA ASP A 614 -39.73 7.27 -10.97
C ASP A 614 -39.10 5.94 -11.42
N ALA A 615 -38.86 5.77 -12.71
CA ALA A 615 -38.08 4.65 -13.22
C ALA A 615 -36.61 4.81 -12.82
N MET A 616 -36.05 6.02 -12.98
CA MET A 616 -34.67 6.33 -12.64
C MET A 616 -34.35 6.16 -11.15
N MET A 617 -35.30 6.49 -10.27
CA MET A 617 -35.19 6.24 -8.83
C MET A 617 -34.86 4.77 -8.50
N ALA A 618 -35.32 3.81 -9.32
CA ALA A 618 -35.12 2.38 -9.07
C ALA A 618 -33.63 1.96 -9.11
N TRP A 619 -32.77 2.71 -9.78
CA TRP A 619 -31.33 2.47 -9.78
C TRP A 619 -30.52 3.64 -9.18
N ALA A 620 -31.04 4.86 -9.23
CA ALA A 620 -30.40 6.04 -8.67
C ALA A 620 -30.40 6.06 -7.13
N SER A 621 -31.32 5.36 -6.48
CA SER A 621 -31.35 5.24 -5.02
C SER A 621 -30.67 3.97 -4.49
N ASP A 622 -30.29 3.03 -5.36
CA ASP A 622 -29.75 1.73 -4.95
C ASP A 622 -28.23 1.83 -4.67
N PRO A 623 -27.78 1.76 -3.41
CA PRO A 623 -26.36 1.88 -3.07
C PRO A 623 -25.48 0.77 -3.66
N VAL A 624 -26.06 -0.37 -4.05
CA VAL A 624 -25.34 -1.44 -4.76
C VAL A 624 -25.05 -1.02 -6.20
N VAL A 625 -25.97 -0.29 -6.84
CA VAL A 625 -25.78 0.24 -8.19
C VAL A 625 -24.79 1.40 -8.17
N THR A 626 -24.89 2.30 -7.18
CA THR A 626 -24.06 3.52 -7.11
C THR A 626 -22.68 3.31 -6.50
N ALA A 627 -22.34 2.07 -6.10
CA ALA A 627 -21.09 1.75 -5.39
C ALA A 627 -19.83 2.22 -6.13
N PHE A 628 -19.85 2.20 -7.47
CA PHE A 628 -18.75 2.63 -8.34
C PHE A 628 -19.01 3.96 -9.05
N MET A 629 -20.11 4.64 -8.72
CA MET A 629 -20.47 5.91 -9.33
C MET A 629 -19.81 7.07 -8.58
N THR A 630 -19.59 8.17 -9.29
CA THR A 630 -19.04 9.43 -8.71
C THR A 630 -20.05 10.18 -7.85
N TRP A 631 -21.31 9.74 -7.83
CA TRP A 631 -22.41 10.36 -7.10
C TRP A 631 -22.99 9.43 -6.02
N GLU A 632 -23.63 10.05 -5.03
CA GLU A 632 -24.24 9.34 -3.90
C GLU A 632 -25.68 8.90 -4.19
N PRO A 633 -26.16 7.79 -3.58
CA PRO A 633 -27.54 7.35 -3.75
C PRO A 633 -28.53 8.49 -3.51
N TYR A 634 -29.41 8.72 -4.48
CA TYR A 634 -30.46 9.73 -4.36
C TYR A 634 -31.46 9.29 -3.29
N THR A 635 -31.73 10.19 -2.34
CA THR A 635 -32.68 9.96 -1.24
C THR A 635 -34.03 10.63 -1.47
N SER A 636 -34.12 11.56 -2.42
CA SER A 636 -35.37 12.25 -2.76
C SER A 636 -35.63 12.25 -4.26
N ARG A 637 -36.92 12.10 -4.59
CA ARG A 637 -37.42 12.19 -5.96
C ARG A 637 -37.20 13.58 -6.53
N GLU A 638 -37.34 14.62 -5.70
CA GLU A 638 -37.18 16.02 -6.07
C GLU A 638 -35.74 16.32 -6.49
N ALA A 639 -34.75 15.79 -5.77
CA ALA A 639 -33.34 15.95 -6.13
C ALA A 639 -33.01 15.26 -7.46
N LEU A 640 -33.56 14.06 -7.68
CA LEU A 640 -33.36 13.36 -8.94
C LEU A 640 -34.09 14.05 -10.10
N LEU A 641 -35.28 14.60 -9.87
CA LEU A 641 -36.02 15.37 -10.86
C LEU A 641 -35.25 16.64 -11.26
N ALA A 642 -34.63 17.32 -10.31
CA ALA A 642 -33.76 18.45 -10.58
C ALA A 642 -32.54 18.03 -11.41
N PHE A 643 -31.87 16.92 -11.07
CA PHE A 643 -30.77 16.38 -11.88
C PHE A 643 -31.21 16.04 -13.30
N LEU A 644 -32.38 15.40 -13.45
CA LEU A 644 -32.92 15.04 -14.75
C LEU A 644 -33.18 16.30 -15.60
N ARG A 645 -33.81 17.32 -15.03
CA ARG A 645 -34.10 18.59 -15.72
C ARG A 645 -32.86 19.40 -16.06
N ASP A 646 -31.93 19.53 -15.11
CA ASP A 646 -30.85 20.51 -15.17
C ASP A 646 -29.55 19.94 -15.73
N ALA A 647 -29.37 18.62 -15.68
CA ALA A 647 -28.16 17.95 -16.16
C ALA A 647 -28.44 16.93 -17.27
N VAL A 648 -29.48 16.10 -17.18
CA VAL A 648 -29.72 15.01 -18.16
C VAL A 648 -30.36 15.54 -19.45
N LEU A 649 -31.46 16.29 -19.37
CA LEU A 649 -32.16 16.79 -20.56
C LEU A 649 -31.30 17.75 -21.42
N PRO A 650 -30.48 18.64 -20.84
CA PRO A 650 -29.60 19.52 -21.63
C PRO A 650 -28.35 18.81 -22.16
N HIS A 651 -28.05 17.59 -21.72
CA HIS A 651 -26.84 16.88 -22.09
C HIS A 651 -26.84 16.50 -23.58
N PRO A 652 -25.73 16.68 -24.31
CA PRO A 652 -25.69 16.43 -25.76
C PRO A 652 -26.03 14.98 -26.12
N TRP A 653 -25.59 14.02 -25.31
CA TRP A 653 -25.79 12.60 -25.58
C TRP A 653 -26.05 11.82 -24.28
N PHE A 654 -27.25 11.93 -23.73
CA PHE A 654 -27.71 11.14 -22.58
C PHE A 654 -29.00 10.42 -22.98
N ARG A 655 -29.05 9.11 -22.81
CA ARG A 655 -30.15 8.25 -23.27
C ARG A 655 -30.60 7.30 -22.18
N ALA A 656 -31.90 7.10 -22.09
CA ALA A 656 -32.53 6.03 -21.34
C ALA A 656 -32.28 4.71 -22.09
N VAL A 657 -31.89 3.68 -21.34
CA VAL A 657 -31.85 2.29 -21.83
C VAL A 657 -33.20 1.68 -21.53
N CYS A 658 -33.93 1.28 -22.57
CA CYS A 658 -35.30 0.77 -22.46
C CYS A 658 -35.41 -0.69 -22.92
N LEU A 659 -36.38 -1.41 -22.37
CA LEU A 659 -36.74 -2.78 -22.78
C LEU A 659 -38.20 -2.84 -23.23
N GLY A 660 -38.47 -3.55 -24.33
CA GLY A 660 -39.83 -3.96 -24.72
C GLY A 660 -40.58 -3.05 -25.71
N GLY A 661 -39.98 -2.75 -26.86
CA GLY A 661 -40.57 -1.90 -27.92
C GLY A 661 -41.18 -2.63 -29.13
N GLY A 662 -41.46 -3.94 -29.05
CA GLY A 662 -41.93 -4.74 -30.20
C GLY A 662 -43.39 -4.52 -30.63
N GLY A 663 -44.09 -3.51 -30.10
CA GLY A 663 -45.52 -3.32 -30.29
C GLY A 663 -45.92 -1.84 -30.43
N GLY A 664 -45.45 -1.18 -31.49
CA GLY A 664 -46.09 0.01 -32.08
C GLY A 664 -46.14 1.32 -31.27
N ASP A 665 -45.78 1.32 -30.00
CA ASP A 665 -45.73 2.54 -29.17
C ASP A 665 -44.38 2.66 -28.46
N GLU A 666 -43.41 3.28 -29.15
CA GLU A 666 -42.07 3.57 -28.61
C GLU A 666 -42.12 4.47 -27.35
N SER A 667 -43.24 5.19 -27.13
CA SER A 667 -43.42 6.08 -25.97
C SER A 667 -43.64 5.33 -24.65
N CYS A 668 -43.98 4.03 -24.69
CA CYS A 668 -44.32 3.25 -23.50
C CYS A 668 -43.19 2.35 -22.96
N SER A 669 -41.97 2.41 -23.53
CA SER A 669 -40.86 1.60 -23.04
C SER A 669 -40.28 2.19 -21.74
N ARG A 670 -40.42 1.43 -20.65
CA ARG A 670 -39.95 1.83 -19.32
C ARG A 670 -38.42 1.81 -19.27
N PRO A 671 -37.75 2.90 -18.83
CA PRO A 671 -36.31 2.91 -18.63
C PRO A 671 -35.87 1.90 -17.57
N VAL A 672 -34.78 1.20 -17.86
CA VAL A 672 -34.14 0.24 -16.96
C VAL A 672 -32.71 0.64 -16.60
N GLY A 673 -32.24 1.77 -17.15
CA GLY A 673 -30.94 2.34 -16.89
C GLY A 673 -30.65 3.52 -17.82
N SER A 674 -29.40 3.91 -17.91
CA SER A 674 -28.97 5.01 -18.78
C SER A 674 -27.58 4.80 -19.36
N VAL A 675 -27.35 5.48 -20.47
CA VAL A 675 -26.03 5.66 -21.08
C VAL A 675 -25.81 7.14 -21.38
N SER A 676 -24.61 7.64 -21.10
CA SER A 676 -24.20 9.02 -21.40
C SER A 676 -22.88 9.01 -22.14
N VAL A 677 -22.72 9.89 -23.12
CA VAL A 677 -21.45 10.13 -23.80
C VAL A 677 -21.15 11.61 -23.78
N THR A 678 -20.12 11.99 -23.03
CA THR A 678 -19.80 13.39 -22.71
C THR A 678 -18.54 13.82 -23.45
N PRO A 679 -18.62 14.70 -24.48
CA PRO A 679 -17.45 15.19 -25.19
C PRO A 679 -16.47 15.92 -24.27
N THR A 680 -15.18 15.73 -24.51
CA THR A 680 -14.12 16.54 -23.91
C THR A 680 -14.08 17.93 -24.54
N ALA A 681 -13.38 18.88 -23.89
CA ALA A 681 -13.30 20.27 -24.37
C ALA A 681 -12.67 20.41 -25.77
N ASP A 682 -11.73 19.53 -26.13
CA ASP A 682 -11.12 19.44 -27.45
C ASP A 682 -11.98 18.67 -28.47
N ARG A 683 -13.13 18.13 -28.05
CA ARG A 683 -14.14 17.38 -28.82
C ARG A 683 -13.64 16.13 -29.55
N CYS A 684 -12.36 15.82 -29.51
CA CYS A 684 -11.82 14.61 -30.15
C CYS A 684 -12.15 13.33 -29.37
N ARG A 685 -12.44 13.45 -28.08
CA ARG A 685 -12.80 12.34 -27.20
C ARG A 685 -14.17 12.55 -26.58
N ALA A 686 -14.76 11.47 -26.11
CA ALA A 686 -15.92 11.52 -25.23
C ALA A 686 -15.86 10.44 -24.15
N GLU A 687 -16.28 10.77 -22.94
CA GLU A 687 -16.36 9.84 -21.81
C GLU A 687 -17.72 9.15 -21.77
N LEU A 688 -17.70 7.82 -21.67
CA LEU A 688 -18.88 6.97 -21.59
C LEU A 688 -19.23 6.66 -20.13
N GLY A 689 -20.48 6.95 -19.76
CA GLY A 689 -21.11 6.47 -18.52
C GLY A 689 -22.23 5.47 -18.84
N VAL A 690 -22.31 4.37 -18.09
CA VAL A 690 -23.41 3.40 -18.20
C VAL A 690 -23.84 2.92 -16.82
N VAL A 691 -25.15 2.86 -16.61
CA VAL A 691 -25.75 2.34 -15.37
C VAL A 691 -27.03 1.59 -15.70
N LEU A 692 -27.25 0.46 -15.04
CA LEU A 692 -28.48 -0.32 -15.14
C LEU A 692 -29.02 -0.64 -13.75
N ALA A 693 -30.34 -0.69 -13.62
CA ALA A 693 -31.00 -1.27 -12.47
C ALA A 693 -30.57 -2.73 -12.28
N ARG A 694 -30.37 -3.11 -11.01
CA ARG A 694 -29.86 -4.44 -10.61
C ARG A 694 -30.65 -5.61 -11.21
N ALA A 695 -31.97 -5.45 -11.37
CA ALA A 695 -32.85 -6.46 -11.96
C ALA A 695 -32.49 -6.82 -13.42
N HIS A 696 -31.65 -6.03 -14.09
CA HIS A 696 -31.26 -6.21 -15.49
C HIS A 696 -29.78 -6.60 -15.67
N TRP A 697 -29.05 -6.82 -14.57
CA TRP A 697 -27.67 -7.29 -14.62
C TRP A 697 -27.59 -8.74 -15.10
N GLY A 698 -26.50 -9.08 -15.79
CA GLY A 698 -26.25 -10.43 -16.30
C GLY A 698 -27.12 -10.85 -17.50
N LYS A 699 -28.04 -10.00 -17.97
CA LYS A 699 -28.98 -10.31 -19.07
C LYS A 699 -28.52 -9.84 -20.46
N GLY A 700 -27.31 -9.27 -20.56
CA GLY A 700 -26.78 -8.72 -21.83
C GLY A 700 -27.26 -7.30 -22.19
N VAL A 701 -28.16 -6.70 -21.41
CA VAL A 701 -28.78 -5.39 -21.69
C VAL A 701 -27.75 -4.27 -21.84
N ALA A 702 -26.75 -4.19 -20.95
CA ALA A 702 -25.73 -3.15 -21.02
C ALA A 702 -24.87 -3.29 -22.27
N THR A 703 -24.48 -4.51 -22.61
CA THR A 703 -23.69 -4.80 -23.82
C THR A 703 -24.46 -4.40 -25.07
N ALA A 704 -25.74 -4.77 -25.17
CA ALA A 704 -26.59 -4.36 -26.29
C ALA A 704 -26.76 -2.83 -26.37
N ALA A 705 -26.96 -2.16 -25.23
CA ALA A 705 -27.03 -0.70 -25.17
C ALA A 705 -25.73 -0.05 -25.66
N LEU A 706 -24.57 -0.52 -25.20
CA LEU A 706 -23.27 0.03 -25.60
C LEU A 706 -22.96 -0.21 -27.09
N LYS A 707 -23.32 -1.36 -27.65
CA LYS A 707 -23.19 -1.62 -29.09
C LYS A 707 -23.99 -0.60 -29.92
N ARG A 708 -25.23 -0.31 -29.50
CA ARG A 708 -26.06 0.74 -30.14
C ARG A 708 -25.47 2.13 -29.93
N THR A 709 -24.89 2.40 -28.75
CA THR A 709 -24.20 3.66 -28.47
C THR A 709 -23.06 3.90 -29.44
N VAL A 710 -22.10 2.97 -29.56
CA VAL A 710 -20.93 3.18 -30.43
C VAL A 710 -21.28 3.18 -31.92
N ALA A 711 -22.38 2.54 -32.32
CA ALA A 711 -22.89 2.59 -33.69
C ALA A 711 -23.46 3.96 -34.08
N ALA A 712 -24.01 4.73 -33.13
CA ALA A 712 -24.64 6.03 -33.40
C ALA A 712 -23.72 7.22 -33.08
N VAL A 713 -22.95 7.13 -32.00
CA VAL A 713 -22.34 8.31 -31.36
C VAL A 713 -21.33 9.07 -32.23
N PHE A 714 -20.57 8.38 -33.09
CA PHE A 714 -19.62 9.02 -34.00
C PHE A 714 -20.31 9.79 -35.14
N GLY A 715 -21.55 9.44 -35.47
CA GLY A 715 -22.38 10.21 -36.40
C GLY A 715 -23.12 11.36 -35.71
N ASP A 716 -23.53 11.15 -34.45
CA ASP A 716 -24.28 12.14 -33.67
C ASP A 716 -23.42 13.28 -33.11
N LEU A 717 -22.16 12.99 -32.75
CA LEU A 717 -21.25 13.93 -32.11
C LEU A 717 -20.10 14.30 -33.06
N GLU A 718 -20.19 15.51 -33.61
CA GLU A 718 -19.18 16.04 -34.53
C GLU A 718 -17.79 16.11 -33.89
N GLY A 719 -16.79 15.56 -34.59
CA GLY A 719 -15.38 15.62 -34.21
C GLY A 719 -14.93 14.58 -33.20
N VAL A 720 -15.84 13.80 -32.61
CA VAL A 720 -15.48 12.70 -31.70
C VAL A 720 -14.87 11.57 -32.51
N GLU A 721 -13.66 11.17 -32.13
CA GLU A 721 -12.88 10.12 -32.80
C GLU A 721 -12.59 8.93 -31.86
N ARG A 722 -12.82 9.13 -30.57
CA ARG A 722 -12.61 8.17 -29.50
C ARG A 722 -13.70 8.29 -28.43
N VAL A 723 -14.32 7.18 -28.08
CA VAL A 723 -15.13 7.04 -26.86
C VAL A 723 -14.32 6.26 -25.84
N GLU A 724 -14.16 6.80 -24.64
CA GLU A 724 -13.43 6.16 -23.56
C GLU A 724 -14.29 5.89 -22.34
N ALA A 725 -13.95 4.84 -21.59
CA ALA A 725 -14.60 4.51 -20.34
C ALA A 725 -13.56 4.24 -19.27
N LEU A 726 -13.75 4.86 -18.11
CA LEU A 726 -12.96 4.63 -16.91
C LEU A 726 -13.74 3.72 -15.98
N VAL A 727 -13.18 2.58 -15.64
CA VAL A 727 -13.83 1.58 -14.79
C VAL A 727 -12.93 1.25 -13.61
N ASP A 728 -13.48 1.33 -12.39
CA ASP A 728 -12.77 0.89 -11.18
C ASP A 728 -12.26 -0.55 -11.37
N VAL A 729 -11.01 -0.81 -10.97
CA VAL A 729 -10.37 -2.13 -11.09
C VAL A 729 -11.18 -3.25 -10.44
N ASP A 730 -11.94 -2.95 -9.39
CA ASP A 730 -12.80 -3.91 -8.68
C ASP A 730 -14.11 -4.19 -9.43
N ASN A 731 -14.51 -3.34 -10.38
CA ASN A 731 -15.75 -3.50 -11.14
C ASN A 731 -15.58 -4.42 -12.36
N ALA A 732 -15.24 -5.68 -12.09
CA ALA A 732 -15.03 -6.69 -13.13
C ALA A 732 -16.29 -6.95 -14.01
N ALA A 733 -17.49 -6.62 -13.51
CA ALA A 733 -18.72 -6.75 -14.30
C ALA A 733 -18.79 -5.73 -15.43
N SER A 734 -18.50 -4.44 -15.15
CA SER A 734 -18.50 -3.38 -16.17
C SER A 734 -17.36 -3.57 -17.18
N GLN A 735 -16.18 -4.02 -16.71
CA GLN A 735 -15.06 -4.39 -17.58
C GLN A 735 -15.48 -5.43 -18.64
N ARG A 736 -16.13 -6.53 -18.22
CA ARG A 736 -16.66 -7.54 -19.14
C ARG A 736 -17.73 -7.02 -20.10
N VAL A 737 -18.54 -6.03 -19.66
CA VAL A 737 -19.57 -5.42 -20.51
C VAL A 737 -18.91 -4.65 -21.66
N LEU A 738 -17.88 -3.85 -21.36
CA LEU A 738 -17.12 -3.08 -22.34
C LEU A 738 -16.41 -4.00 -23.33
N GLU A 739 -15.69 -5.02 -22.85
CA GLU A 739 -15.01 -6.01 -23.70
C GLU A 739 -15.98 -6.70 -24.67
N LYS A 740 -17.16 -7.13 -24.19
CA LYS A 740 -18.20 -7.73 -25.04
C LYS A 740 -18.86 -6.75 -26.01
N ALA A 741 -18.80 -5.45 -25.71
CA ALA A 741 -19.29 -4.40 -26.60
C ALA A 741 -18.22 -3.97 -27.63
N GLY A 742 -17.02 -4.57 -27.61
CA GLY A 742 -15.94 -4.30 -28.56
C GLY A 742 -14.93 -3.25 -28.11
N PHE A 743 -15.07 -2.69 -26.91
CA PHE A 743 -14.08 -1.76 -26.36
C PHE A 743 -12.76 -2.47 -26.07
N GLN A 744 -11.66 -1.81 -26.38
CA GLN A 744 -10.31 -2.29 -26.13
C GLN A 744 -9.81 -1.79 -24.77
N ARG A 745 -9.28 -2.70 -23.95
CA ARG A 745 -8.62 -2.37 -22.69
C ARG A 745 -7.22 -1.82 -22.97
N GLU A 746 -6.95 -0.58 -22.60
CA GLU A 746 -5.66 0.06 -22.90
C GLU A 746 -4.68 0.00 -21.72
N ALA A 747 -5.11 0.21 -20.48
CA ALA A 747 -4.23 0.17 -19.30
C ALA A 747 -4.97 0.10 -17.95
N VAL A 748 -4.20 -0.11 -16.88
CA VAL A 748 -4.57 0.23 -15.50
C VAL A 748 -3.82 1.51 -15.12
N LEU A 749 -4.56 2.54 -14.73
CA LEU A 749 -4.06 3.83 -14.30
C LEU A 749 -3.98 3.83 -12.77
N ARG A 750 -2.77 3.89 -12.22
CA ARG A 750 -2.51 3.81 -10.77
C ARG A 750 -2.86 5.12 -10.08
N SER A 751 -3.55 5.09 -8.93
CA SER A 751 -3.86 6.27 -8.13
C SER A 751 -4.50 7.39 -8.96
N TYR A 752 -5.50 7.05 -9.78
CA TYR A 752 -5.96 7.91 -10.88
C TYR A 752 -7.05 8.91 -10.48
N CYS A 753 -7.97 8.51 -9.61
CA CYS A 753 -9.05 9.36 -9.14
C CYS A 753 -9.51 9.03 -7.72
N VAL A 754 -10.20 9.98 -7.09
CA VAL A 754 -10.85 9.81 -5.79
C VAL A 754 -12.34 9.55 -6.01
N VAL A 755 -12.78 8.32 -5.75
CA VAL A 755 -14.20 7.95 -5.79
C VAL A 755 -14.67 7.71 -4.36
N LYS A 756 -15.62 8.53 -3.90
CA LYS A 756 -16.20 8.47 -2.55
C LYS A 756 -15.14 8.45 -1.44
N GLY A 757 -14.19 9.38 -1.54
CA GLY A 757 -13.10 9.57 -0.56
C GLY A 757 -12.00 8.52 -0.61
N ARG A 758 -12.00 7.62 -1.59
CA ARG A 758 -10.97 6.59 -1.76
C ARG A 758 -10.20 6.82 -3.04
N LEU A 759 -8.87 6.81 -2.95
CA LEU A 759 -8.00 6.76 -4.11
C LEU A 759 -8.18 5.41 -4.82
N ARG A 760 -8.48 5.45 -6.12
CA ARG A 760 -8.79 4.28 -6.94
C ARG A 760 -7.84 4.15 -8.12
N ASP A 761 -7.52 2.90 -8.42
CA ASP A 761 -6.94 2.53 -9.71
C ASP A 761 -8.08 2.35 -10.71
N MET A 762 -7.89 2.86 -11.93
CA MET A 762 -8.90 2.83 -12.98
C MET A 762 -8.40 2.07 -14.19
N VAL A 763 -9.21 1.18 -14.73
CA VAL A 763 -8.98 0.56 -16.04
C VAL A 763 -9.56 1.48 -17.11
N ILE A 764 -8.74 1.89 -18.06
CA ILE A 764 -9.16 2.70 -19.20
C ILE A 764 -9.45 1.80 -20.41
N TYR A 765 -10.63 1.99 -20.98
CA TYR A 765 -11.08 1.35 -22.20
C TYR A 765 -11.31 2.38 -23.30
N SER A 766 -11.18 1.97 -24.56
CA SER A 766 -11.47 2.81 -25.71
C SER A 766 -12.21 2.07 -26.81
N PHE A 767 -13.07 2.81 -27.50
CA PHE A 767 -13.60 2.46 -28.81
C PHE A 767 -13.33 3.65 -29.72
N ILE A 768 -12.56 3.46 -30.80
CA ILE A 768 -12.28 4.54 -31.76
C ILE A 768 -13.16 4.43 -32.99
N SER A 769 -13.35 5.53 -33.71
CA SER A 769 -14.23 5.62 -34.89
C SER A 769 -13.91 4.61 -36.01
N THR A 770 -12.70 4.03 -36.01
CA THR A 770 -12.24 3.03 -36.98
C THR A 770 -12.27 1.60 -36.45
N ASP A 771 -12.68 1.38 -35.19
CA ASP A 771 -12.84 0.03 -34.64
C ASP A 771 -14.10 -0.63 -35.26
N PRO A 772 -14.05 -1.93 -35.58
CA PRO A 772 -15.21 -2.63 -36.13
C PRO A 772 -16.31 -2.78 -35.08
N LEU A 773 -17.56 -2.61 -35.49
CA LEU A 773 -18.71 -2.99 -34.67
C LEU A 773 -18.75 -4.51 -34.52
N VAL A 774 -19.01 -4.98 -33.29
CA VAL A 774 -19.09 -6.41 -32.96
C VAL A 774 -20.56 -6.82 -32.91
N ASP A 775 -20.96 -7.79 -33.73
CA ASP A 775 -22.34 -8.32 -33.76
C ASP A 775 -22.74 -9.08 -32.49
#